data_AF-A0A0A6ZD98-F1
#
_entry.id   AF-A0A0A6ZD98-F1
#
_cell.length_a   1.000
_cell.length_b   1.000
_cell.length_c   1.000
_cell.angle_alpha   90.00
_cell.angle_beta   90.00
_cell.angle_gamma   90.00
#
_symmetry.space_group_name_H-M   'P 1'
#
loop_
_entity.id
_entity.type
_entity.pdbx_description
1 polymer ?
#
loop_
_entity_poly.entity_id
_entity_poly.type
_entity_poly.pdbx_seq_one_letter_code
_entity_poly.pdbx_strand_id
1 'polypeptide(L)'
;MKVLVVFSLVALSAAAAVSGYMSDEPDGVSTQQKQYDMTYAFYKIFEPIRDNNLLEKAMTFNPVADTSMYKDAGVAVRKLMYEFTHERLLEKKHWAAATNKRHLEEAIMLFEVFMQCKDWNCFSSNAAYFRERVNEEEFLYAAYHAIKHSPFTQNVVLPAVYEVKPHYFTKAQVIDQAYEAHEMKLKNMVFQNNFTGNPNDMEQRVAYYREDLGIGTHHYMIHLENPFWWKDTYGYRIDRKGENFFYAYHQLLNRYDAERISNYMPLLEELKLDEPLHEGFAPQTTYKFGAPFPIRNDDIKLQDVDRVGKIHELVHMEDRIYDAIAHGYVENEQGNKINIENDNGIEILGDIIQSSYYSPNRKYYGNLTTMAYTMLDRQVDPKDKYDLPPGVVAHMELYPRDPAAWRLQKRIDNIFRKHIDSLPPYTKEQLEFTGIAVTDVQIQGTLETYFEEYKWDLVNAFNDNNTETEFFDIYASTPRLNHKEFSYQIKVQNNNGAPKKAVIRILAMPYRDGNGVLIPFDEGRWLAIEMDLFVKTLTPGSNDIVRKSSEASITVPDVPTFKTLVEKTMAQENLQKYQSATGIPERLLLPKGNEEGVQFRLWVAVTDAAEDVNDESIITMKKYHHYGVHGVQPDKRPFGYPLDRRIPDKQTFYEVPNFKETMVKVYNHNVYIALPRQ
;
A
#
# COMPACT_ATOMS: atom_id res chain seq x y z
N MET A 1 -34.29 79.21 10.13
CA MET A 1 -33.61 78.98 11.42
C MET A 1 -33.13 77.54 11.45
N LYS A 2 -31.81 77.32 11.61
CA LYS A 2 -31.10 76.07 11.96
C LYS A 2 -31.11 74.90 10.95
N VAL A 3 -29.88 74.52 10.61
CA VAL A 3 -29.38 73.42 9.77
C VAL A 3 -28.93 72.28 10.69
N LEU A 4 -29.09 71.00 10.27
CA LEU A 4 -28.05 69.94 10.27
C LEU A 4 -28.70 68.57 9.93
N VAL A 5 -28.52 68.11 8.69
CA VAL A 5 -27.63 67.01 8.20
C VAL A 5 -28.21 65.60 8.39
N VAL A 6 -28.52 64.99 7.25
CA VAL A 6 -28.90 63.59 7.01
C VAL A 6 -27.64 62.87 6.53
N PHE A 7 -27.35 61.67 7.06
CA PHE A 7 -26.50 60.69 6.38
C PHE A 7 -27.04 59.28 6.56
N SER A 8 -27.03 58.56 5.44
CA SER A 8 -27.72 57.32 5.15
C SER A 8 -26.99 56.07 5.65
N LEU A 9 -27.76 55.06 6.06
CA LEU A 9 -27.34 53.68 6.32
C LEU A 9 -27.08 52.93 5.01
N VAL A 10 -25.92 52.29 4.87
CA VAL A 10 -25.69 51.13 4.00
C VAL A 10 -24.88 50.10 4.78
N ALA A 11 -25.35 48.86 4.73
CA ALA A 11 -24.83 47.69 5.42
C ALA A 11 -23.45 47.23 4.91
N LEU A 12 -22.63 46.72 5.83
CA LEU A 12 -21.45 45.89 5.55
C LEU A 12 -21.25 44.91 6.71
N SER A 13 -21.55 43.64 6.46
CA SER A 13 -21.17 42.50 7.28
C SER A 13 -19.67 42.25 7.11
N ALA A 14 -18.90 42.48 8.17
CA ALA A 14 -17.46 42.26 8.18
C ALA A 14 -17.14 40.78 8.48
N ALA A 15 -16.39 40.17 7.56
CA ALA A 15 -15.65 38.94 7.76
C ALA A 15 -14.73 39.06 8.97
N ALA A 16 -14.73 38.05 9.84
CA ALA A 16 -13.72 37.88 10.86
C ALA A 16 -12.43 37.38 10.18
N ALA A 17 -11.52 38.32 9.92
CA ALA A 17 -10.16 38.03 9.50
C ALA A 17 -9.38 37.40 10.68
N VAL A 18 -9.02 36.14 10.55
CA VAL A 18 -7.96 35.51 11.35
C VAL A 18 -6.64 35.81 10.63
N SER A 19 -5.87 36.74 11.17
CA SER A 19 -4.53 37.06 10.70
C SER A 19 -3.50 36.09 11.26
N GLY A 20 -2.69 35.51 10.39
CA GLY A 20 -1.39 34.95 10.76
C GLY A 20 -1.09 33.59 10.14
N TYR A 21 -0.76 33.59 8.86
CA TYR A 21 0.32 32.85 8.17
C TYR A 21 0.01 33.00 6.68
N MET A 22 0.87 33.73 5.97
CA MET A 22 0.84 33.68 4.49
C MET A 22 1.04 32.22 4.12
N SER A 23 0.04 31.59 3.50
CA SER A 23 0.18 30.21 3.05
C SER A 23 1.21 30.18 1.93
N ASP A 24 2.33 29.48 2.14
CA ASP A 24 3.29 29.12 1.07
C ASP A 24 2.70 28.10 0.07
N GLU A 25 1.38 27.87 0.12
CA GLU A 25 0.64 26.93 -0.71
C GLU A 25 0.27 27.57 -2.06
N PRO A 26 0.41 26.85 -3.19
CA PRO A 26 0.24 27.41 -4.53
C PRO A 26 -1.11 28.07 -4.82
N ASP A 27 -2.15 27.67 -4.07
CA ASP A 27 -3.55 28.05 -4.26
C ASP A 27 -4.13 28.91 -3.13
N GLY A 28 -3.30 29.34 -2.17
CA GLY A 28 -3.72 30.22 -1.08
C GLY A 28 -4.59 29.56 0.01
N VAL A 29 -4.82 28.23 -0.07
CA VAL A 29 -5.59 27.49 0.94
C VAL A 29 -4.62 26.73 1.86
N SER A 30 -4.77 26.88 3.17
CA SER A 30 -3.88 26.21 4.13
C SER A 30 -4.03 24.69 4.07
N THR A 31 -2.93 23.96 4.23
CA THR A 31 -2.95 22.48 4.36
C THR A 31 -3.91 22.02 5.46
N GLN A 32 -4.09 22.80 6.54
CA GLN A 32 -5.06 22.49 7.59
C GLN A 32 -6.51 22.50 7.08
N GLN A 33 -6.90 23.52 6.30
CA GLN A 33 -8.24 23.57 5.71
C GLN A 33 -8.45 22.42 4.72
N LYS A 34 -7.41 22.08 3.94
CA LYS A 34 -7.46 20.93 3.02
C LYS A 34 -7.67 19.62 3.80
N GLN A 35 -6.94 19.43 4.90
CA GLN A 35 -7.11 18.28 5.78
C GLN A 35 -8.51 18.25 6.43
N TYR A 36 -9.03 19.40 6.86
CA TYR A 36 -10.40 19.53 7.40
C TYR A 36 -11.42 19.03 6.39
N ASP A 37 -11.44 19.66 5.20
CA ASP A 37 -12.41 19.36 4.14
C ASP A 37 -12.39 17.86 3.78
N MET A 38 -11.21 17.26 3.66
CA MET A 38 -11.09 15.83 3.32
C MET A 38 -11.54 14.91 4.45
N THR A 39 -11.17 15.22 5.69
CA THR A 39 -11.58 14.39 6.84
C THR A 39 -13.10 14.37 6.96
N TYR A 40 -13.77 15.52 6.84
CA TYR A 40 -15.22 15.58 6.89
C TYR A 40 -15.93 15.05 5.64
N ALA A 41 -15.27 15.07 4.48
CA ALA A 41 -15.77 14.37 3.29
C ALA A 41 -15.77 12.84 3.47
N PHE A 42 -14.89 12.26 4.30
CA PHE A 42 -14.88 10.81 4.56
C PHE A 42 -15.67 10.40 5.81
N TYR A 43 -16.07 11.35 6.64
CA TYR A 43 -16.93 11.08 7.78
C TYR A 43 -18.32 10.66 7.31
N LYS A 44 -18.84 9.57 7.87
CA LYS A 44 -20.15 8.97 7.57
C LYS A 44 -20.39 8.88 6.07
N ILE A 45 -19.45 8.26 5.35
CA ILE A 45 -19.43 8.24 3.87
C ILE A 45 -20.71 7.72 3.22
N PHE A 46 -21.44 6.85 3.92
CA PHE A 46 -22.70 6.24 3.50
C PHE A 46 -23.96 7.07 3.83
N GLU A 47 -23.78 8.27 4.38
CA GLU A 47 -24.80 9.25 4.70
C GLU A 47 -24.51 10.60 4.02
N PRO A 48 -25.50 11.50 3.92
CA PRO A 48 -25.26 12.88 3.47
C PRO A 48 -24.16 13.59 4.28
N ILE A 49 -23.42 14.49 3.63
CA ILE A 49 -22.41 15.34 4.25
C ILE A 49 -23.02 16.09 5.44
N ARG A 50 -22.30 16.08 6.58
CA ARG A 50 -22.69 16.82 7.79
C ARG A 50 -22.00 18.17 7.95
N ASP A 51 -20.83 18.35 7.35
CA ASP A 51 -20.16 19.65 7.38
C ASP A 51 -20.94 20.69 6.56
N ASN A 52 -21.28 21.82 7.18
CA ASN A 52 -22.15 22.82 6.57
C ASN A 52 -21.55 23.43 5.30
N ASN A 53 -20.24 23.67 5.27
CA ASN A 53 -19.58 24.30 4.12
C ASN A 53 -19.52 23.36 2.92
N LEU A 54 -19.15 22.09 3.16
CA LEU A 54 -19.15 21.06 2.14
C LEU A 54 -20.59 20.77 1.66
N LEU A 55 -21.57 20.76 2.56
CA LEU A 55 -22.98 20.58 2.19
C LEU A 55 -23.48 21.73 1.29
N GLU A 56 -23.16 22.98 1.63
CA GLU A 56 -23.49 24.14 0.81
C GLU A 56 -22.85 24.04 -0.59
N LYS A 57 -21.56 23.66 -0.66
CA LYS A 57 -20.89 23.37 -1.94
C LYS A 57 -21.63 22.28 -2.72
N ALA A 58 -21.96 21.17 -2.07
CA ALA A 58 -22.65 20.05 -2.71
C ALA A 58 -24.03 20.42 -3.29
N MET A 59 -24.73 21.36 -2.67
CA MET A 59 -26.07 21.82 -3.10
C MET A 59 -26.01 22.90 -4.19
N THR A 60 -25.05 23.82 -4.11
CA THR A 60 -25.03 25.03 -4.94
C THR A 60 -24.06 24.95 -6.12
N PHE A 61 -23.05 24.08 -6.05
CA PHE A 61 -22.05 23.96 -7.10
C PHE A 61 -22.63 23.33 -8.37
N ASN A 62 -22.28 23.92 -9.52
CA ASN A 62 -22.54 23.35 -10.84
C ASN A 62 -21.21 23.03 -11.53
N PRO A 63 -20.83 21.75 -11.65
CA PRO A 63 -19.52 21.35 -12.19
C PRO A 63 -19.23 21.83 -13.62
N VAL A 64 -20.25 22.17 -14.41
CA VAL A 64 -20.12 22.58 -15.82
C VAL A 64 -20.42 24.06 -16.07
N ALA A 65 -20.75 24.84 -15.04
CA ALA A 65 -21.08 26.26 -15.18
C ALA A 65 -19.87 27.12 -15.54
N ASP A 66 -18.71 26.85 -14.93
CA ASP A 66 -17.44 27.47 -15.27
C ASP A 66 -16.41 26.39 -15.59
N THR A 67 -16.13 26.18 -16.87
CA THR A 67 -15.12 25.19 -17.27
C THR A 67 -13.69 25.74 -17.27
N SER A 68 -13.49 27.02 -16.96
CA SER A 68 -12.16 27.61 -16.86
C SER A 68 -11.39 27.14 -15.62
N MET A 69 -12.10 26.62 -14.60
CA MET A 69 -11.52 26.04 -13.39
C MET A 69 -10.78 24.71 -13.60
N TYR A 70 -10.91 24.10 -14.79
CA TYR A 70 -10.23 22.86 -15.17
C TYR A 70 -9.12 23.12 -16.20
N LYS A 71 -8.03 22.35 -16.10
CA LYS A 71 -6.87 22.38 -17.02
C LYS A 71 -7.24 21.94 -18.44
N ASP A 72 -8.23 21.05 -18.57
CA ASP A 72 -8.69 20.49 -19.84
C ASP A 72 -9.91 21.22 -20.44
N ALA A 73 -10.21 22.44 -19.96
CA ALA A 73 -11.40 23.21 -20.34
C ALA A 73 -12.73 22.47 -20.10
N GLY A 74 -12.76 21.56 -19.11
CA GLY A 74 -13.96 20.87 -18.62
C GLY A 74 -14.36 19.65 -19.44
N VAL A 75 -13.45 19.05 -20.20
CA VAL A 75 -13.73 17.84 -20.99
C VAL A 75 -14.09 16.65 -20.08
N ALA A 76 -13.28 16.39 -19.06
CA ALA A 76 -13.49 15.30 -18.09
C ALA A 76 -14.82 15.46 -17.35
N VAL A 77 -15.09 16.66 -16.83
CA VAL A 77 -16.33 16.90 -16.06
C VAL A 77 -17.58 16.83 -16.92
N ARG A 78 -17.53 17.30 -18.18
CA ARG A 78 -18.66 17.14 -19.11
C ARG A 78 -18.91 15.67 -19.44
N LYS A 79 -17.87 14.85 -19.58
CA LYS A 79 -18.00 13.41 -19.80
C LYS A 79 -18.67 12.73 -18.60
N LEU A 80 -18.21 12.99 -17.37
CA LEU A 80 -18.82 12.43 -16.17
C LEU A 80 -20.27 12.90 -16.00
N MET A 81 -20.53 14.19 -16.19
CA MET A 81 -21.89 14.75 -16.12
C MET A 81 -22.82 14.19 -17.20
N TYR A 82 -22.30 13.83 -18.37
CA TYR A 82 -23.08 13.15 -19.39
C TYR A 82 -23.56 11.77 -18.89
N GLU A 83 -22.67 10.94 -18.36
CA GLU A 83 -23.04 9.64 -17.80
C GLU A 83 -23.99 9.77 -16.59
N PHE A 84 -23.75 10.75 -15.71
CA PHE A 84 -24.61 11.04 -14.56
C PHE A 84 -26.03 11.47 -14.98
N THR A 85 -26.16 12.44 -15.90
CA THR A 85 -27.47 12.96 -16.35
C THR A 85 -28.28 11.98 -17.19
N HIS A 86 -27.63 10.95 -17.73
CA HIS A 86 -28.29 9.85 -18.45
C HIS A 86 -28.51 8.61 -17.57
N GLU A 87 -28.30 8.71 -16.25
CA GLU A 87 -28.53 7.62 -15.29
C GLU A 87 -27.73 6.34 -15.63
N ARG A 88 -26.47 6.51 -16.06
CA ARG A 88 -25.58 5.41 -16.48
C ARG A 88 -24.48 5.08 -15.47
N LEU A 89 -24.46 5.78 -14.33
CA LEU A 89 -23.54 5.50 -13.23
C LEU A 89 -24.13 4.47 -12.26
N LEU A 90 -23.27 3.76 -11.55
CA LEU A 90 -23.62 2.83 -10.49
C LEU A 90 -24.44 3.54 -9.42
N GLU A 91 -25.49 2.87 -8.94
CA GLU A 91 -26.35 3.40 -7.90
C GLU A 91 -25.62 3.52 -6.56
N LYS A 92 -26.07 4.48 -5.74
CA LYS A 92 -25.60 4.61 -4.35
C LYS A 92 -26.02 3.41 -3.51
N LYS A 93 -25.30 3.17 -2.41
CA LYS A 93 -25.55 2.05 -1.49
C LYS A 93 -25.47 0.68 -2.18
N HIS A 94 -24.50 0.56 -3.08
CA HIS A 94 -24.14 -0.68 -3.74
C HIS A 94 -22.64 -0.92 -3.58
N TRP A 95 -22.20 -2.17 -3.54
CA TRP A 95 -20.77 -2.49 -3.55
C TRP A 95 -20.14 -2.11 -4.90
N ALA A 96 -18.88 -1.67 -4.88
CA ALA A 96 -18.08 -1.49 -6.09
C ALA A 96 -16.72 -2.17 -5.91
N ALA A 97 -16.08 -2.56 -7.03
CA ALA A 97 -14.79 -3.24 -7.01
C ALA A 97 -13.98 -2.86 -8.24
N ALA A 98 -12.69 -2.59 -8.06
CA ALA A 98 -11.79 -2.14 -9.14
C ALA A 98 -11.53 -3.23 -10.20
N THR A 99 -11.82 -4.50 -9.90
CA THR A 99 -11.77 -5.60 -10.86
C THR A 99 -12.96 -5.62 -11.82
N ASN A 100 -14.07 -4.95 -11.50
CA ASN A 100 -15.16 -4.73 -12.43
C ASN A 100 -14.81 -3.57 -13.36
N LYS A 101 -14.75 -3.85 -14.67
CA LYS A 101 -14.35 -2.89 -15.70
C LYS A 101 -15.21 -1.62 -15.71
N ARG A 102 -16.52 -1.73 -15.49
CA ARG A 102 -17.42 -0.58 -15.52
C ARG A 102 -17.28 0.26 -14.26
N HIS A 103 -17.26 -0.37 -13.08
CA HIS A 103 -17.06 0.35 -11.81
C HIS A 103 -15.72 1.12 -11.82
N LEU A 104 -14.66 0.49 -12.34
CA LEU A 104 -13.36 1.13 -12.49
C LEU A 104 -13.42 2.31 -13.48
N GLU A 105 -14.09 2.16 -14.61
CA GLU A 105 -14.24 3.25 -15.60
C GLU A 105 -14.94 4.46 -14.97
N GLU A 106 -16.00 4.25 -14.20
CA GLU A 106 -16.76 5.30 -13.52
C GLU A 106 -15.93 6.02 -12.46
N ALA A 107 -15.24 5.27 -11.62
CA ALA A 107 -14.32 5.85 -10.63
C ALA A 107 -13.16 6.63 -11.30
N ILE A 108 -12.61 6.14 -12.43
CA ILE A 108 -11.60 6.87 -13.19
C ILE A 108 -12.16 8.16 -13.78
N MET A 109 -13.41 8.18 -14.28
CA MET A 109 -14.03 9.43 -14.77
C MET A 109 -14.08 10.50 -13.67
N LEU A 110 -14.41 10.12 -12.44
CA LEU A 110 -14.40 11.03 -11.30
C LEU A 110 -12.99 11.46 -10.90
N PHE A 111 -12.04 10.52 -10.86
CA PHE A 111 -10.63 10.83 -10.63
C PHE A 111 -10.10 11.84 -11.66
N GLU A 112 -10.45 11.68 -12.94
CA GLU A 112 -10.06 12.59 -14.00
C GLU A 112 -10.58 14.01 -13.72
N VAL A 113 -11.83 14.18 -13.27
CA VAL A 113 -12.35 15.50 -12.87
C VAL A 113 -11.47 16.14 -11.79
N PHE A 114 -11.16 15.40 -10.73
CA PHE A 114 -10.32 15.90 -9.64
C PHE A 114 -8.92 16.31 -10.11
N MET A 115 -8.29 15.47 -10.94
CA MET A 115 -6.96 15.75 -11.47
C MET A 115 -6.93 16.92 -12.44
N GLN A 116 -8.05 17.32 -13.04
CA GLN A 116 -8.11 18.48 -13.92
C GLN A 116 -8.33 19.80 -13.19
N CYS A 117 -8.69 19.82 -11.90
CA CYS A 117 -8.85 21.06 -11.15
C CYS A 117 -7.57 21.92 -11.12
N LYS A 118 -7.73 23.26 -11.14
CA LYS A 118 -6.63 24.24 -11.08
C LYS A 118 -6.32 24.76 -9.68
N ASP A 119 -7.21 24.53 -8.72
CA ASP A 119 -7.08 24.95 -7.33
C ASP A 119 -7.88 24.04 -6.39
N TRP A 120 -7.69 24.23 -5.08
CA TRP A 120 -8.44 23.50 -4.06
C TRP A 120 -9.95 23.76 -4.07
N ASN A 121 -10.39 24.95 -4.45
CA ASN A 121 -11.82 25.26 -4.44
C ASN A 121 -12.56 24.43 -5.50
N CYS A 122 -11.97 24.27 -6.68
CA CYS A 122 -12.43 23.34 -7.70
C CYS A 122 -12.49 21.91 -7.18
N PHE A 123 -11.39 21.45 -6.55
CA PHE A 123 -11.29 20.07 -6.06
C PHE A 123 -12.35 19.79 -5.00
N SER A 124 -12.39 20.60 -3.94
CA SER A 124 -13.31 20.43 -2.80
C SER A 124 -14.78 20.59 -3.21
N SER A 125 -15.10 21.48 -4.16
CA SER A 125 -16.48 21.65 -4.65
C SER A 125 -16.95 20.47 -5.50
N ASN A 126 -16.10 19.95 -6.39
CA ASN A 126 -16.40 18.72 -7.13
C ASN A 126 -16.52 17.52 -6.17
N ALA A 127 -15.60 17.41 -5.20
CA ALA A 127 -15.63 16.32 -4.21
C ALA A 127 -16.94 16.33 -3.42
N ALA A 128 -17.35 17.48 -2.89
CA ALA A 128 -18.62 17.62 -2.19
C ALA A 128 -19.82 17.31 -3.09
N TYR A 129 -19.84 17.83 -4.33
CA TYR A 129 -20.93 17.60 -5.28
C TYR A 129 -21.10 16.12 -5.63
N PHE A 130 -20.02 15.43 -5.99
CA PHE A 130 -20.08 14.04 -6.42
C PHE A 130 -20.22 13.06 -5.26
N ARG A 131 -19.69 13.34 -4.06
CA ARG A 131 -19.94 12.52 -2.85
C ARG A 131 -21.42 12.30 -2.59
N GLU A 132 -22.24 13.32 -2.81
CA GLU A 132 -23.69 13.22 -2.62
C GLU A 132 -24.41 12.42 -3.70
N ARG A 133 -23.81 12.23 -4.88
CA ARG A 133 -24.50 11.84 -6.12
C ARG A 133 -24.02 10.54 -6.75
N VAL A 134 -22.77 10.15 -6.53
CA VAL A 134 -22.19 8.92 -7.08
C VAL A 134 -22.10 7.84 -6.01
N ASN A 135 -21.85 6.60 -6.42
CA ASN A 135 -21.61 5.49 -5.53
C ASN A 135 -20.46 5.79 -4.55
N GLU A 136 -20.65 5.43 -3.28
CA GLU A 136 -19.74 5.77 -2.19
C GLU A 136 -18.37 5.09 -2.35
N GLU A 137 -18.34 3.85 -2.82
CA GLU A 137 -17.10 3.11 -3.03
C GLU A 137 -16.32 3.66 -4.24
N GLU A 138 -17.01 4.06 -5.31
CA GLU A 138 -16.38 4.73 -6.45
C GLU A 138 -15.85 6.12 -6.09
N PHE A 139 -16.60 6.88 -5.27
CA PHE A 139 -16.12 8.15 -4.72
C PHE A 139 -14.86 7.93 -3.87
N LEU A 140 -14.89 6.96 -2.95
CA LEU A 140 -13.74 6.63 -2.10
C LEU A 140 -12.53 6.27 -2.95
N TYR A 141 -12.69 5.40 -3.95
CA TYR A 141 -11.62 5.02 -4.86
C TYR A 141 -11.04 6.24 -5.58
N ALA A 142 -11.90 7.03 -6.23
CA ALA A 142 -11.48 8.20 -7.01
C ALA A 142 -10.79 9.26 -6.14
N ALA A 143 -11.37 9.57 -4.97
CA ALA A 143 -10.87 10.59 -4.06
C ALA A 143 -9.52 10.17 -3.44
N TYR A 144 -9.36 8.92 -3.00
CA TYR A 144 -8.08 8.44 -2.45
C TYR A 144 -6.96 8.52 -3.49
N HIS A 145 -7.21 8.09 -4.73
CA HIS A 145 -6.24 8.22 -5.82
C HIS A 145 -5.92 9.68 -6.13
N ALA A 146 -6.94 10.54 -6.23
CA ALA A 146 -6.74 11.95 -6.53
C ALA A 146 -5.98 12.68 -5.42
N ILE A 147 -6.26 12.39 -4.14
CA ILE A 147 -5.53 12.95 -2.99
C ILE A 147 -4.07 12.52 -3.01
N LYS A 148 -3.79 11.27 -3.40
CA LYS A 148 -2.41 10.78 -3.48
C LYS A 148 -1.61 11.48 -4.58
N HIS A 149 -2.24 11.78 -5.72
CA HIS A 149 -1.55 12.24 -6.93
C HIS A 149 -1.68 13.75 -7.21
N SER A 150 -2.64 14.44 -6.62
CA SER A 150 -2.87 15.86 -6.89
C SER A 150 -1.79 16.73 -6.22
N PRO A 151 -1.26 17.75 -6.92
CA PRO A 151 -0.33 18.70 -6.32
C PRO A 151 -0.97 19.55 -5.22
N PHE A 152 -2.30 19.67 -5.20
CA PHE A 152 -3.01 20.48 -4.19
C PHE A 152 -3.15 19.79 -2.85
N THR A 153 -3.02 18.46 -2.81
CA THR A 153 -3.20 17.63 -1.61
C THR A 153 -1.87 17.15 -1.03
N GLN A 154 -0.77 17.78 -1.41
CA GLN A 154 0.50 17.57 -0.74
C GLN A 154 0.32 17.82 0.77
N ASN A 155 0.84 16.93 1.60
CA ASN A 155 0.72 16.91 3.06
C ASN A 155 -0.68 16.60 3.64
N VAL A 156 -1.69 16.31 2.81
CA VAL A 156 -2.96 15.78 3.30
C VAL A 156 -2.81 14.30 3.66
N VAL A 157 -3.30 13.92 4.83
CA VAL A 157 -3.30 12.55 5.35
C VAL A 157 -4.66 11.92 5.07
N LEU A 158 -4.65 10.78 4.38
CA LEU A 158 -5.83 9.96 4.19
C LEU A 158 -6.23 9.29 5.51
N PRO A 159 -7.52 9.30 5.89
CA PRO A 159 -8.00 8.48 6.99
C PRO A 159 -7.73 6.99 6.72
N ALA A 160 -7.61 6.21 7.78
CA ALA A 160 -7.46 4.78 7.66
C ALA A 160 -8.71 4.16 7.00
N VAL A 161 -8.53 3.40 5.91
CA VAL A 161 -9.66 2.81 5.16
C VAL A 161 -10.51 1.87 6.02
N TYR A 162 -9.90 1.20 7.01
CA TYR A 162 -10.60 0.33 7.97
C TYR A 162 -11.49 1.08 8.97
N GLU A 163 -11.34 2.40 9.11
CA GLU A 163 -12.27 3.24 9.85
C GLU A 163 -13.25 3.97 8.94
N VAL A 164 -12.94 4.14 7.65
CA VAL A 164 -13.88 4.71 6.67
C VAL A 164 -14.94 3.69 6.24
N LYS A 165 -14.55 2.43 6.04
CA LYS A 165 -15.46 1.32 5.72
C LYS A 165 -15.27 0.11 6.64
N PRO A 166 -15.63 0.24 7.93
CA PRO A 166 -15.34 -0.76 8.96
C PRO A 166 -15.95 -2.15 8.72
N HIS A 167 -17.05 -2.25 7.97
CA HIS A 167 -17.71 -3.54 7.68
C HIS A 167 -16.80 -4.54 6.94
N TYR A 168 -15.85 -4.02 6.15
CA TYR A 168 -14.92 -4.83 5.34
C TYR A 168 -13.85 -5.52 6.18
N PHE A 169 -13.54 -4.97 7.35
CA PHE A 169 -12.41 -5.36 8.21
C PHE A 169 -12.85 -5.96 9.55
N THR A 170 -14.07 -5.63 10.00
CA THR A 170 -14.64 -6.07 11.27
C THR A 170 -15.65 -7.18 11.03
N LYS A 171 -15.56 -8.28 11.80
CA LYS A 171 -16.48 -9.41 11.68
C LYS A 171 -17.93 -8.97 11.82
N ALA A 172 -18.82 -9.60 11.06
CA ALA A 172 -20.26 -9.30 11.07
C ALA A 172 -20.83 -9.30 12.50
N GLN A 173 -20.48 -10.32 13.30
CA GLN A 173 -20.92 -10.42 14.69
C GLN A 173 -20.47 -9.22 15.56
N VAL A 174 -19.25 -8.70 15.34
CA VAL A 174 -18.72 -7.57 16.08
C VAL A 174 -19.42 -6.27 15.64
N ILE A 175 -19.70 -6.14 14.35
CA ILE A 175 -20.52 -5.06 13.81
C ILE A 175 -21.93 -5.09 14.41
N ASP A 176 -22.58 -6.25 14.52
CA ASP A 176 -23.91 -6.39 15.13
C ASP A 176 -23.92 -5.97 16.61
N GLN A 177 -22.91 -6.39 17.38
CA GLN A 177 -22.73 -5.95 18.77
C GLN A 177 -22.53 -4.43 18.89
N ALA A 178 -21.76 -3.86 17.96
CA ALA A 178 -21.54 -2.42 17.91
C ALA A 178 -22.82 -1.65 17.56
N TYR A 179 -23.65 -2.17 16.65
CA TYR A 179 -24.97 -1.62 16.35
C TYR A 179 -25.88 -1.64 17.57
N GLU A 180 -25.97 -2.77 18.27
CA GLU A 180 -26.78 -2.90 19.50
C GLU A 180 -26.33 -1.86 20.55
N ALA A 181 -25.02 -1.73 20.78
CA ALA A 181 -24.49 -0.73 21.70
C ALA A 181 -24.80 0.71 21.27
N HIS A 182 -24.71 1.00 19.97
CA HIS A 182 -25.05 2.31 19.42
C HIS A 182 -26.55 2.64 19.59
N GLU A 183 -27.45 1.69 19.28
CA GLU A 183 -28.89 1.85 19.48
C GLU A 183 -29.28 2.04 20.95
N MET A 184 -28.58 1.34 21.85
CA MET A 184 -28.70 1.51 23.30
C MET A 184 -28.05 2.78 23.83
N LYS A 185 -27.40 3.59 22.96
CA LYS A 185 -26.68 4.82 23.30
C LYS A 185 -25.55 4.60 24.32
N LEU A 186 -24.93 3.42 24.28
CA LEU A 186 -23.74 3.13 25.06
C LEU A 186 -22.54 3.89 24.45
N LYS A 187 -21.57 4.22 25.31
CA LYS A 187 -20.32 4.89 24.93
C LYS A 187 -19.13 4.16 25.53
N ASN A 188 -17.95 4.35 24.97
CA ASN A 188 -16.69 3.74 25.43
C ASN A 188 -16.74 2.20 25.41
N MET A 189 -17.30 1.63 24.34
CA MET A 189 -17.39 0.18 24.15
C MET A 189 -16.21 -0.31 23.32
N VAL A 190 -15.65 -1.46 23.68
CA VAL A 190 -14.59 -2.12 22.90
C VAL A 190 -14.97 -3.58 22.70
N PHE A 191 -15.07 -3.99 21.45
CA PHE A 191 -15.43 -5.35 21.06
C PHE A 191 -14.25 -6.09 20.43
N GLN A 192 -14.00 -7.31 20.91
CA GLN A 192 -12.89 -8.14 20.46
C GLN A 192 -13.18 -8.74 19.07
N ASN A 193 -12.35 -8.39 18.09
CA ASN A 193 -12.39 -8.88 16.72
C ASN A 193 -11.24 -9.86 16.47
N ASN A 194 -11.39 -11.07 17.02
CA ASN A 194 -10.42 -12.16 16.84
C ASN A 194 -10.21 -12.49 15.35
N PHE A 195 -9.06 -13.04 14.97
CA PHE A 195 -8.80 -13.51 13.59
C PHE A 195 -9.76 -14.59 13.11
N THR A 196 -9.87 -14.77 11.79
CA THR A 196 -10.69 -15.83 11.17
C THR A 196 -10.06 -17.21 11.35
N GLY A 197 -10.82 -18.25 11.02
CA GLY A 197 -10.38 -19.64 11.16
C GLY A 197 -10.41 -20.15 12.61
N ASN A 198 -9.89 -21.37 12.80
CA ASN A 198 -9.75 -22.03 14.10
C ASN A 198 -8.42 -22.80 14.13
N PRO A 199 -7.97 -23.29 15.30
CA PRO A 199 -6.65 -23.94 15.42
C PRO A 199 -6.40 -25.19 14.55
N ASN A 200 -7.44 -25.79 13.98
CA ASN A 200 -7.28 -26.92 13.04
C ASN A 200 -6.89 -26.46 11.63
N ASP A 201 -7.14 -25.19 11.29
CA ASP A 201 -6.67 -24.58 10.05
C ASP A 201 -5.22 -24.11 10.25
N MET A 202 -4.29 -24.67 9.48
CA MET A 202 -2.88 -24.28 9.55
C MET A 202 -2.66 -22.81 9.16
N GLU A 203 -3.45 -22.27 8.24
CA GLU A 203 -3.36 -20.88 7.80
C GLU A 203 -3.83 -19.89 8.88
N GLN A 204 -4.54 -20.36 9.90
CA GLN A 204 -4.89 -19.57 11.07
C GLN A 204 -3.64 -19.11 11.85
N ARG A 205 -2.55 -19.89 11.83
CA ARG A 205 -1.32 -19.59 12.58
C ARG A 205 -0.66 -18.28 12.14
N VAL A 206 -0.87 -17.89 10.89
CA VAL A 206 -0.35 -16.66 10.27
C VAL A 206 -1.45 -15.64 9.95
N ALA A 207 -2.67 -15.85 10.48
CA ALA A 207 -3.77 -14.92 10.28
C ALA A 207 -3.47 -13.53 10.87
N TYR A 208 -2.64 -13.44 11.91
CA TYR A 208 -2.20 -12.16 12.48
C TYR A 208 -1.44 -11.26 11.50
N TYR A 209 -0.86 -11.85 10.44
CA TYR A 209 -0.19 -11.10 9.39
C TYR A 209 -1.13 -10.87 8.21
N ARG A 210 -1.83 -11.94 7.76
CA ARG A 210 -2.79 -11.88 6.64
C ARG A 210 -3.95 -10.92 6.89
N GLU A 211 -4.40 -10.81 8.13
CA GLU A 211 -5.53 -9.98 8.54
C GLU A 211 -5.11 -8.71 9.29
N ASP A 212 -3.82 -8.40 9.35
CA ASP A 212 -3.37 -7.13 9.93
C ASP A 212 -3.85 -5.95 9.06
N LEU A 213 -4.52 -4.99 9.70
CA LEU A 213 -5.10 -3.82 9.05
C LEU A 213 -4.05 -2.97 8.31
N GLY A 214 -2.81 -2.97 8.81
CA GLY A 214 -1.68 -2.25 8.22
C GLY A 214 -1.09 -2.97 7.00
N ILE A 215 -1.09 -4.30 6.95
CA ILE A 215 -0.73 -5.06 5.75
C ILE A 215 -1.75 -4.83 4.62
N GLY A 216 -3.04 -4.89 4.93
CA GLY A 216 -4.10 -4.54 3.98
C GLY A 216 -3.97 -3.09 3.48
N THR A 217 -3.72 -2.15 4.40
CA THR A 217 -3.48 -0.73 4.05
C THR A 217 -2.24 -0.57 3.16
N HIS A 218 -1.14 -1.22 3.49
CA HIS A 218 0.09 -1.17 2.69
C HIS A 218 -0.14 -1.71 1.27
N HIS A 219 -0.82 -2.84 1.14
CA HIS A 219 -1.19 -3.40 -0.16
C HIS A 219 -2.08 -2.45 -0.96
N TYR A 220 -3.08 -1.83 -0.33
CA TYR A 220 -3.91 -0.81 -1.00
C TYR A 220 -3.09 0.40 -1.44
N MET A 221 -2.16 0.87 -0.60
CA MET A 221 -1.32 2.03 -0.91
C MET A 221 -0.38 1.77 -2.09
N ILE A 222 0.14 0.54 -2.27
CA ILE A 222 0.91 0.17 -3.47
C ILE A 222 0.11 0.48 -4.75
N HIS A 223 -1.17 0.10 -4.79
CA HIS A 223 -2.04 0.36 -5.95
C HIS A 223 -2.47 1.82 -6.07
N LEU A 224 -2.68 2.51 -4.93
CA LEU A 224 -3.01 3.93 -4.92
C LEU A 224 -1.89 4.79 -5.50
N GLU A 225 -0.64 4.42 -5.25
CA GLU A 225 0.54 5.16 -5.74
C GLU A 225 0.99 4.74 -7.13
N ASN A 226 0.73 3.49 -7.51
CA ASN A 226 1.13 2.93 -8.79
C ASN A 226 -0.07 2.34 -9.54
N PRO A 227 -1.10 3.14 -9.89
CA PRO A 227 -2.30 2.61 -10.50
C PRO A 227 -1.98 2.01 -11.88
N PHE A 228 -2.43 0.78 -12.13
CA PHE A 228 -2.18 0.12 -13.42
C PHE A 228 -2.81 0.86 -14.61
N TRP A 229 -3.85 1.67 -14.37
CA TRP A 229 -4.53 2.49 -15.36
C TRP A 229 -3.96 3.92 -15.48
N TRP A 230 -2.85 4.22 -14.82
CA TRP A 230 -2.21 5.54 -14.89
C TRP A 230 -1.76 5.90 -16.31
N LYS A 231 -1.84 7.19 -16.65
CA LYS A 231 -1.35 7.76 -17.91
C LYS A 231 -0.53 9.00 -17.60
N ASP A 232 0.57 9.20 -18.31
CA ASP A 232 1.45 10.37 -18.13
C ASP A 232 0.71 11.70 -18.38
N THR A 233 -0.38 11.66 -19.17
CA THR A 233 -1.28 12.79 -19.39
C THR A 233 -1.97 13.30 -18.11
N TYR A 234 -1.96 12.54 -17.01
CA TYR A 234 -2.48 12.98 -15.71
C TYR A 234 -1.53 13.91 -14.95
N GLY A 235 -0.29 14.09 -15.43
CA GLY A 235 0.59 15.18 -15.01
C GLY A 235 2.07 14.81 -14.97
N TYR A 236 2.40 13.53 -14.79
CA TYR A 236 3.77 13.05 -14.71
C TYR A 236 3.85 11.55 -14.99
N ARG A 237 5.07 11.09 -15.31
CA ARG A 237 5.42 9.67 -15.42
C ARG A 237 5.80 9.12 -14.05
N ILE A 238 5.29 7.95 -13.70
CA ILE A 238 5.72 7.23 -12.48
C ILE A 238 6.96 6.40 -12.84
N ASP A 239 8.13 6.85 -12.39
CA ASP A 239 9.41 6.18 -12.64
C ASP A 239 9.47 4.77 -12.00
N ARG A 240 10.04 3.80 -12.73
CA ARG A 240 10.21 2.40 -12.31
C ARG A 240 8.94 1.72 -11.78
N LYS A 241 7.75 2.16 -12.21
CA LYS A 241 6.44 1.64 -11.75
C LYS A 241 6.34 0.12 -11.83
N GLY A 242 6.73 -0.47 -12.96
CA GLY A 242 6.66 -1.92 -13.16
C GLY A 242 7.58 -2.70 -12.22
N GLU A 243 8.77 -2.17 -11.94
CA GLU A 243 9.71 -2.80 -11.02
C GLU A 243 9.26 -2.65 -9.56
N ASN A 244 8.69 -1.49 -9.19
CA ASN A 244 8.07 -1.30 -7.89
C ASN A 244 6.93 -2.31 -7.68
N PHE A 245 6.06 -2.50 -8.68
CA PHE A 245 4.99 -3.50 -8.63
C PHE A 245 5.55 -4.90 -8.32
N PHE A 246 6.62 -5.33 -9.00
CA PHE A 246 7.29 -6.58 -8.67
C PHE A 246 7.78 -6.57 -7.21
N TYR A 247 8.62 -5.60 -6.86
CA TYR A 247 9.39 -5.69 -5.63
C TYR A 247 8.56 -5.49 -4.37
N ALA A 248 7.52 -4.64 -4.41
CA ALA A 248 6.63 -4.44 -3.27
C ALA A 248 5.86 -5.73 -2.93
N TYR A 249 5.38 -6.46 -3.94
CA TYR A 249 4.75 -7.76 -3.72
C TYR A 249 5.76 -8.86 -3.36
N HIS A 250 6.95 -8.83 -3.95
CA HIS A 250 8.03 -9.76 -3.60
C HIS A 250 8.40 -9.62 -2.11
N GLN A 251 8.54 -8.40 -1.59
CA GLN A 251 8.80 -8.14 -0.18
C GLN A 251 7.62 -8.57 0.72
N LEU A 252 6.36 -8.31 0.32
CA LEU A 252 5.19 -8.83 1.03
C LEU A 252 5.20 -10.37 1.13
N LEU A 253 5.52 -11.07 0.04
CA LEU A 253 5.66 -12.53 0.01
C LEU A 253 6.79 -13.02 0.91
N ASN A 254 7.98 -12.40 0.84
CA ASN A 254 9.12 -12.80 1.67
C ASN A 254 8.83 -12.59 3.15
N ARG A 255 8.11 -11.52 3.49
CA ARG A 255 7.65 -11.32 4.87
C ARG A 255 6.66 -12.39 5.30
N TYR A 256 5.68 -12.73 4.46
CA TYR A 256 4.73 -13.80 4.73
C TYR A 256 5.43 -15.16 4.90
N ASP A 257 6.38 -15.52 4.04
CA ASP A 257 7.20 -16.73 4.18
C ASP A 257 7.99 -16.74 5.51
N ALA A 258 8.52 -15.61 5.95
CA ALA A 258 9.17 -15.51 7.27
C ALA A 258 8.19 -15.65 8.45
N GLU A 259 6.92 -15.24 8.31
CA GLU A 259 5.88 -15.57 9.30
C GLU A 259 5.57 -17.07 9.31
N ARG A 260 5.50 -17.70 8.14
CA ARG A 260 5.30 -19.16 8.01
C ARG A 260 6.42 -19.92 8.71
N ILE A 261 7.68 -19.56 8.45
CA ILE A 261 8.85 -20.13 9.13
C ILE A 261 8.75 -19.95 10.64
N SER A 262 8.37 -18.76 11.11
CA SER A 262 8.20 -18.46 12.54
C SER A 262 7.14 -19.33 13.22
N ASN A 263 6.18 -19.87 12.46
CA ASN A 263 5.11 -20.74 12.94
C ASN A 263 5.28 -22.22 12.53
N TYR A 264 6.51 -22.63 12.20
CA TYR A 264 6.87 -24.01 11.82
C TYR A 264 6.07 -24.52 10.61
N MET A 265 5.81 -23.63 9.65
CA MET A 265 5.12 -23.95 8.41
C MET A 265 6.14 -24.04 7.26
N PRO A 266 5.90 -24.91 6.26
CA PRO A 266 6.72 -24.91 5.06
C PRO A 266 6.60 -23.58 4.32
N LEU A 267 7.61 -23.29 3.49
CA LEU A 267 7.55 -22.19 2.54
C LEU A 267 6.29 -22.30 1.68
N LEU A 268 5.77 -21.14 1.26
CA LEU A 268 4.59 -21.04 0.45
C LEU A 268 4.83 -21.66 -0.94
N GLU A 269 3.91 -22.54 -1.33
CA GLU A 269 3.86 -23.09 -2.67
C GLU A 269 3.02 -22.20 -3.58
N GLU A 270 3.41 -22.13 -4.86
CA GLU A 270 2.63 -21.39 -5.85
C GLU A 270 1.28 -22.04 -6.13
N LEU A 271 0.33 -21.23 -6.59
CA LEU A 271 -0.95 -21.74 -7.09
C LEU A 271 -0.74 -22.55 -8.37
N LYS A 272 -1.30 -23.76 -8.39
CA LYS A 272 -1.38 -24.63 -9.57
C LYS A 272 -2.78 -24.52 -10.17
N LEU A 273 -2.86 -24.29 -11.49
CA LEU A 273 -4.13 -24.07 -12.18
C LEU A 273 -4.87 -25.39 -12.50
N ASP A 274 -4.13 -26.50 -12.53
CA ASP A 274 -4.57 -27.84 -12.90
C ASP A 274 -4.76 -28.78 -11.71
N GLU A 275 -4.38 -28.35 -10.51
CA GLU A 275 -4.58 -29.09 -9.25
C GLU A 275 -5.70 -28.46 -8.41
N PRO A 276 -6.32 -29.20 -7.48
CA PRO A 276 -7.25 -28.64 -6.52
C PRO A 276 -6.59 -27.54 -5.67
N LEU A 277 -7.29 -26.42 -5.47
CA LEU A 277 -6.93 -25.41 -4.49
C LEU A 277 -7.35 -25.92 -3.11
N HIS A 278 -6.37 -26.38 -2.33
CA HIS A 278 -6.59 -26.99 -1.03
C HIS A 278 -7.15 -26.00 0.00
N GLU A 279 -6.64 -24.78 0.06
CA GLU A 279 -7.06 -23.79 1.05
C GLU A 279 -8.27 -22.96 0.59
N GLY A 280 -9.40 -23.22 1.22
CA GLY A 280 -10.57 -22.35 1.23
C GLY A 280 -10.35 -21.09 2.08
N PHE A 281 -11.38 -20.26 2.16
CA PHE A 281 -11.38 -19.08 3.02
C PHE A 281 -12.80 -18.63 3.35
N ALA A 282 -13.05 -18.32 4.62
CA ALA A 282 -14.30 -17.76 5.12
C ALA A 282 -14.03 -16.37 5.74
N PRO A 283 -14.31 -15.26 5.02
CA PRO A 283 -13.92 -13.92 5.46
C PRO A 283 -14.56 -13.43 6.77
N GLN A 284 -15.77 -13.93 7.09
CA GLN A 284 -16.59 -13.54 8.25
C GLN A 284 -16.95 -12.04 8.33
N THR A 285 -16.70 -11.28 7.26
CA THR A 285 -17.03 -9.87 7.11
C THR A 285 -18.14 -9.68 6.08
N THR A 286 -18.71 -8.48 6.02
CA THR A 286 -19.82 -8.16 5.11
C THR A 286 -19.57 -6.85 4.38
N TYR A 287 -20.26 -6.66 3.25
CA TYR A 287 -20.44 -5.32 2.72
C TYR A 287 -21.33 -4.50 3.67
N LYS A 288 -21.22 -3.17 3.64
CA LYS A 288 -22.20 -2.28 4.31
C LYS A 288 -23.58 -2.40 3.65
N PHE A 289 -23.58 -2.42 2.32
CA PHE A 289 -24.76 -2.66 1.49
C PHE A 289 -24.45 -3.77 0.49
N GLY A 290 -25.05 -4.95 0.72
CA GLY A 290 -24.79 -6.16 -0.05
C GLY A 290 -24.87 -7.40 0.83
N ALA A 291 -24.73 -8.57 0.21
CA ALA A 291 -24.63 -9.84 0.94
C ALA A 291 -23.28 -9.95 1.70
N PRO A 292 -23.10 -10.93 2.61
CA PRO A 292 -21.79 -11.24 3.17
C PRO A 292 -20.76 -11.56 2.07
N PHE A 293 -19.47 -11.38 2.38
CA PHE A 293 -18.42 -11.83 1.47
C PHE A 293 -18.54 -13.34 1.22
N PRO A 294 -18.43 -13.79 -0.04
CA PRO A 294 -18.50 -15.20 -0.39
C PRO A 294 -17.47 -16.06 0.35
N ILE A 295 -17.86 -17.29 0.67
CA ILE A 295 -17.01 -18.30 1.31
C ILE A 295 -16.54 -19.29 0.24
N ARG A 296 -15.23 -19.48 0.13
CA ARG A 296 -14.64 -20.52 -0.72
C ARG A 296 -14.33 -21.74 0.13
N ASN A 297 -14.85 -22.90 -0.27
CA ASN A 297 -14.55 -24.16 0.41
C ASN A 297 -13.14 -24.65 0.06
N ASP A 298 -12.63 -25.56 0.88
CA ASP A 298 -11.39 -26.29 0.63
C ASP A 298 -11.54 -27.23 -0.59
N ASP A 299 -10.40 -27.63 -1.16
CA ASP A 299 -10.27 -28.64 -2.22
C ASP A 299 -11.10 -28.36 -3.49
N ILE A 300 -11.34 -27.09 -3.82
CA ILE A 300 -12.06 -26.76 -5.05
C ILE A 300 -11.17 -26.91 -6.29
N LYS A 301 -11.76 -27.28 -7.42
CA LYS A 301 -11.08 -27.16 -8.72
C LYS A 301 -11.41 -25.81 -9.32
N LEU A 302 -10.37 -25.10 -9.78
CA LEU A 302 -10.56 -23.85 -10.49
C LEU A 302 -11.37 -24.09 -11.77
N GLN A 303 -12.27 -23.16 -12.04
CA GLN A 303 -13.15 -23.17 -13.21
C GLN A 303 -12.98 -21.90 -14.03
N ASP A 304 -13.29 -22.01 -15.33
CA ASP A 304 -13.53 -20.84 -16.19
C ASP A 304 -14.63 -19.97 -15.57
N VAL A 305 -14.48 -18.65 -15.72
CA VAL A 305 -15.38 -17.66 -15.12
C VAL A 305 -16.10 -16.88 -16.22
N ASP A 306 -17.42 -16.96 -16.23
CA ASP A 306 -18.27 -16.28 -17.21
C ASP A 306 -18.03 -14.76 -17.16
N ARG A 307 -17.95 -14.14 -18.34
CA ARG A 307 -17.65 -12.70 -18.54
C ARG A 307 -16.27 -12.23 -18.06
N VAL A 308 -15.43 -13.10 -17.50
CA VAL A 308 -14.05 -12.79 -17.08
C VAL A 308 -13.05 -13.41 -18.04
N GLY A 309 -13.11 -14.73 -18.26
CA GLY A 309 -12.22 -15.45 -19.16
C GLY A 309 -11.99 -16.90 -18.74
N LYS A 310 -11.10 -17.58 -19.47
CA LYS A 310 -10.85 -19.03 -19.32
C LYS A 310 -9.47 -19.32 -18.76
N ILE A 311 -9.31 -20.43 -18.03
CA ILE A 311 -8.03 -20.81 -17.41
C ILE A 311 -6.92 -20.90 -18.45
N HIS A 312 -7.20 -21.46 -19.64
CA HIS A 312 -6.18 -21.58 -20.69
C HIS A 312 -5.73 -20.23 -21.25
N GLU A 313 -6.53 -19.17 -21.15
CA GLU A 313 -6.13 -17.82 -21.56
C GLU A 313 -5.07 -17.26 -20.60
N LEU A 314 -5.15 -17.55 -19.29
CA LEU A 314 -4.08 -17.25 -18.34
C LEU A 314 -2.80 -17.95 -18.72
N VAL A 315 -2.86 -19.26 -18.98
CA VAL A 315 -1.71 -20.06 -19.41
C VAL A 315 -1.08 -19.48 -20.67
N HIS A 316 -1.88 -19.10 -21.68
CA HIS A 316 -1.35 -18.49 -22.90
C HIS A 316 -0.70 -17.12 -22.67
N MET A 317 -1.19 -16.30 -21.73
CA MET A 317 -0.53 -15.05 -21.38
C MET A 317 0.80 -15.31 -20.66
N GLU A 318 0.83 -16.26 -19.72
CA GLU A 318 2.06 -16.69 -19.05
C GLU A 318 3.08 -17.23 -20.04
N ASP A 319 2.68 -18.12 -20.96
CA ASP A 319 3.55 -18.68 -22.00
C ASP A 319 4.20 -17.59 -22.86
N ARG A 320 3.43 -16.59 -23.31
CA ARG A 320 3.98 -15.46 -24.10
C ARG A 320 5.00 -14.65 -23.32
N ILE A 321 4.82 -14.51 -22.01
CA ILE A 321 5.73 -13.78 -21.14
C ILE A 321 6.99 -14.62 -20.88
N TYR A 322 6.85 -15.91 -20.61
CA TYR A 322 7.98 -16.83 -20.50
C TYR A 322 8.79 -16.92 -21.80
N ASP A 323 8.13 -16.95 -22.95
CA ASP A 323 8.79 -16.89 -24.25
C ASP A 323 9.56 -15.57 -24.43
N ALA A 324 8.97 -14.42 -24.06
CA ALA A 324 9.68 -13.13 -24.13
C ALA A 324 10.92 -13.11 -23.22
N ILE A 325 10.80 -13.66 -22.00
CA ILE A 325 11.93 -13.84 -21.07
C ILE A 325 13.01 -14.73 -21.70
N ALA A 326 12.63 -15.88 -22.27
CA ALA A 326 13.55 -16.82 -22.88
C ALA A 326 14.24 -16.26 -24.14
N HIS A 327 13.57 -15.39 -24.88
CA HIS A 327 14.14 -14.69 -26.04
C HIS A 327 15.05 -13.51 -25.66
N GLY A 328 14.95 -13.00 -24.42
CA GLY A 328 15.67 -11.81 -23.98
C GLY A 328 15.07 -10.49 -24.49
N TYR A 329 13.87 -10.50 -25.08
CA TYR A 329 13.19 -9.29 -25.56
C TYR A 329 11.66 -9.42 -25.51
N VAL A 330 10.99 -8.27 -25.39
CA VAL A 330 9.54 -8.15 -25.59
C VAL A 330 9.25 -7.50 -26.95
N GLU A 331 8.08 -7.72 -27.52
CA GLU A 331 7.65 -7.12 -28.79
C GLU A 331 6.58 -6.05 -28.55
N ASN A 332 6.84 -4.83 -29.03
CA ASN A 332 5.85 -3.76 -28.96
C ASN A 332 4.75 -3.91 -30.02
N GLU A 333 3.73 -3.04 -30.01
CA GLU A 333 2.61 -3.11 -30.97
C GLU A 333 3.02 -3.01 -32.45
N GLN A 334 4.21 -2.46 -32.77
CA GLN A 334 4.75 -2.37 -34.12
C GLN A 334 5.62 -3.57 -34.51
N GLY A 335 5.81 -4.54 -33.61
CA GLY A 335 6.69 -5.69 -33.80
C GLY A 335 8.18 -5.40 -33.57
N ASN A 336 8.52 -4.25 -32.99
CA ASN A 336 9.90 -3.95 -32.60
C ASN A 336 10.27 -4.73 -31.34
N LYS A 337 11.48 -5.28 -31.33
CA LYS A 337 12.05 -6.01 -30.18
C LYS A 337 12.68 -5.02 -29.20
N ILE A 338 12.23 -5.06 -27.95
CA ILE A 338 12.77 -4.28 -26.83
C ILE A 338 13.56 -5.23 -25.94
N ASN A 339 14.87 -5.03 -25.86
CA ASN A 339 15.77 -5.85 -25.04
C ASN A 339 15.39 -5.75 -23.56
N ILE A 340 15.26 -6.90 -22.89
CA ILE A 340 15.02 -7.00 -21.44
C ILE A 340 16.20 -7.61 -20.68
N GLU A 341 17.28 -8.07 -21.33
CA GLU A 341 18.47 -8.61 -20.65
C GLU A 341 19.37 -7.49 -20.08
N ASN A 342 18.80 -6.60 -19.26
CA ASN A 342 19.45 -5.45 -18.66
C ASN A 342 18.69 -5.01 -17.39
N ASP A 343 19.22 -4.02 -16.68
CA ASP A 343 18.64 -3.54 -15.41
C ASP A 343 17.22 -2.96 -15.55
N ASN A 344 16.78 -2.54 -16.74
CA ASN A 344 15.45 -1.99 -16.98
C ASN A 344 14.43 -3.04 -17.47
N GLY A 345 14.88 -4.27 -17.76
CA GLY A 345 14.02 -5.33 -18.28
C GLY A 345 12.90 -5.71 -17.32
N ILE A 346 13.21 -5.70 -16.02
CA ILE A 346 12.26 -5.99 -14.95
C ILE A 346 11.11 -4.97 -14.87
N GLU A 347 11.38 -3.68 -15.16
CA GLU A 347 10.34 -2.64 -15.22
C GLU A 347 9.34 -2.93 -16.34
N ILE A 348 9.87 -3.25 -17.54
CA ILE A 348 9.04 -3.55 -18.72
C ILE A 348 8.21 -4.81 -18.48
N LEU A 349 8.80 -5.85 -17.87
CA LEU A 349 8.07 -7.06 -17.48
C LEU A 349 7.00 -6.75 -16.44
N GLY A 350 7.29 -5.88 -15.46
CA GLY A 350 6.33 -5.42 -14.48
C GLY A 350 5.13 -4.74 -15.12
N ASP A 351 5.39 -3.87 -16.10
CA ASP A 351 4.32 -3.21 -16.86
C ASP A 351 3.46 -4.19 -17.66
N ILE A 352 4.06 -5.24 -18.22
CA ILE A 352 3.38 -6.31 -18.94
C ILE A 352 2.56 -7.21 -18.00
N ILE A 353 3.16 -7.69 -16.91
CA ILE A 353 2.57 -8.65 -15.96
C ILE A 353 1.44 -7.98 -15.16
N GLN A 354 1.67 -6.77 -14.63
CA GLN A 354 0.60 -5.94 -14.06
C GLN A 354 -0.44 -5.57 -15.14
N SER A 355 0.01 -5.52 -16.39
CA SER A 355 -0.76 -5.14 -17.58
C SER A 355 -1.23 -3.69 -17.56
N SER A 356 -0.35 -2.84 -17.06
CA SER A 356 -0.56 -1.40 -16.94
C SER A 356 -0.62 -0.71 -18.31
N TYR A 357 -1.07 0.54 -18.34
CA TYR A 357 -1.02 1.35 -19.57
C TYR A 357 0.40 1.69 -20.05
N TYR A 358 1.45 1.35 -19.29
CA TYR A 358 2.84 1.43 -19.77
C TYR A 358 3.28 0.17 -20.52
N SER A 359 2.50 -0.92 -20.49
CA SER A 359 2.83 -2.13 -21.24
C SER A 359 2.99 -1.82 -22.73
N PRO A 360 4.09 -2.25 -23.37
CA PRO A 360 4.38 -1.92 -24.77
C PRO A 360 3.45 -2.61 -25.77
N ASN A 361 2.69 -3.62 -25.34
CA ASN A 361 1.76 -4.37 -26.20
C ASN A 361 0.68 -5.12 -25.39
N ARG A 362 -0.29 -4.39 -24.85
CA ARG A 362 -1.40 -4.98 -24.06
C ARG A 362 -2.27 -5.94 -24.86
N LYS A 363 -2.35 -5.75 -26.18
CA LYS A 363 -3.12 -6.65 -27.06
C LYS A 363 -2.50 -8.05 -27.15
N TYR A 364 -1.17 -8.13 -27.15
CA TYR A 364 -0.44 -9.39 -27.24
C TYR A 364 -0.23 -10.05 -25.88
N TYR A 365 0.26 -9.31 -24.89
CA TYR A 365 0.55 -9.87 -23.57
C TYR A 365 -0.67 -9.92 -22.63
N GLY A 366 -1.74 -9.19 -22.95
CA GLY A 366 -3.03 -9.28 -22.27
C GLY A 366 -3.12 -8.52 -20.94
N ASN A 367 -3.97 -9.03 -20.04
CA ASN A 367 -4.31 -8.45 -18.73
C ASN A 367 -4.11 -9.46 -17.58
N LEU A 368 -2.97 -10.18 -17.58
CA LEU A 368 -2.68 -11.36 -16.76
C LEU A 368 -3.10 -11.18 -15.30
N THR A 369 -2.55 -10.19 -14.60
CA THR A 369 -2.81 -10.02 -13.16
C THR A 369 -4.28 -9.74 -12.85
N THR A 370 -4.92 -8.82 -13.59
CA THR A 370 -6.34 -8.50 -13.40
C THR A 370 -7.23 -9.72 -13.64
N MET A 371 -6.95 -10.48 -14.71
CA MET A 371 -7.72 -11.68 -15.03
C MET A 371 -7.52 -12.76 -13.97
N ALA A 372 -6.29 -12.99 -13.52
CA ALA A 372 -5.98 -13.99 -12.51
C ALA A 372 -6.63 -13.68 -11.16
N TYR A 373 -6.57 -12.42 -10.70
CA TYR A 373 -7.21 -11.99 -9.46
C TYR A 373 -8.73 -12.14 -9.53
N THR A 374 -9.34 -11.68 -10.63
CA THR A 374 -10.80 -11.77 -10.82
C THR A 374 -11.25 -13.22 -10.95
N MET A 375 -10.46 -14.06 -11.61
CA MET A 375 -10.74 -15.50 -11.74
C MET A 375 -10.70 -16.20 -10.39
N LEU A 376 -9.68 -15.94 -9.57
CA LEU A 376 -9.59 -16.50 -8.22
C LEU A 376 -10.76 -16.03 -7.33
N ASP A 377 -11.08 -14.74 -7.37
CA ASP A 377 -12.13 -14.13 -6.57
C ASP A 377 -13.53 -14.70 -6.89
N ARG A 378 -13.79 -15.01 -8.17
CA ARG A 378 -15.10 -15.49 -8.65
C ARG A 378 -15.31 -16.99 -8.51
N GLN A 379 -14.37 -17.76 -7.97
CA GLN A 379 -14.50 -19.23 -7.90
C GLN A 379 -15.70 -19.74 -7.07
N VAL A 380 -16.28 -18.92 -6.20
CA VAL A 380 -17.49 -19.28 -5.44
C VAL A 380 -18.74 -19.29 -6.32
N ASP A 381 -18.82 -18.37 -7.29
CA ASP A 381 -19.90 -18.31 -8.28
C ASP A 381 -19.36 -17.98 -9.68
N PRO A 382 -18.63 -18.92 -10.31
CA PRO A 382 -17.91 -18.66 -11.54
C PRO A 382 -18.85 -18.47 -12.75
N LYS A 383 -20.13 -18.84 -12.62
CA LYS A 383 -21.15 -18.75 -13.68
C LYS A 383 -22.19 -17.68 -13.41
N ASP A 384 -21.97 -16.82 -12.41
CA ASP A 384 -22.89 -15.73 -12.05
C ASP A 384 -24.33 -16.24 -11.85
N LYS A 385 -24.48 -17.43 -11.25
CA LYS A 385 -25.78 -18.11 -11.10
C LYS A 385 -26.52 -17.67 -9.85
N TYR A 386 -25.77 -17.31 -8.82
CA TYR A 386 -26.27 -17.02 -7.48
C TYR A 386 -26.23 -15.53 -7.16
N ASP A 387 -25.77 -14.70 -8.10
CA ASP A 387 -25.68 -13.24 -7.95
C ASP A 387 -24.88 -12.86 -6.69
N LEU A 388 -23.78 -13.58 -6.45
CA LEU A 388 -22.94 -13.33 -5.29
C LEU A 388 -22.05 -12.10 -5.54
N PRO A 389 -21.87 -11.23 -4.53
CA PRO A 389 -21.00 -10.08 -4.66
C PRO A 389 -19.53 -10.52 -4.81
N PRO A 390 -18.62 -9.59 -5.15
CA PRO A 390 -17.20 -9.86 -5.16
C PRO A 390 -16.67 -10.41 -3.84
N GLY A 391 -15.67 -11.27 -3.91
CA GLY A 391 -14.93 -11.77 -2.76
C GLY A 391 -13.92 -10.75 -2.26
N VAL A 392 -13.11 -11.14 -1.28
CA VAL A 392 -12.10 -10.25 -0.70
C VAL A 392 -10.92 -9.98 -1.65
N VAL A 393 -10.68 -10.84 -2.64
CA VAL A 393 -9.57 -10.71 -3.60
C VAL A 393 -9.84 -9.59 -4.61
N ALA A 394 -11.11 -9.26 -4.86
CA ALA A 394 -11.50 -8.11 -5.68
C ALA A 394 -11.21 -6.74 -5.03
N HIS A 395 -10.92 -6.70 -3.72
CA HIS A 395 -10.66 -5.49 -2.95
C HIS A 395 -9.20 -5.47 -2.51
N MET A 396 -8.43 -4.50 -3.00
CA MET A 396 -6.98 -4.47 -2.76
C MET A 396 -6.66 -4.41 -1.26
N GLU A 397 -7.41 -3.65 -0.48
CA GLU A 397 -7.24 -3.55 0.96
C GLU A 397 -7.56 -4.83 1.75
N LEU A 398 -8.26 -5.80 1.13
CA LEU A 398 -8.60 -7.10 1.73
C LEU A 398 -7.87 -8.28 1.09
N TYR A 399 -7.22 -8.08 -0.07
CA TYR A 399 -6.48 -9.11 -0.81
C TYR A 399 -5.55 -9.97 0.08
N PRO A 400 -4.76 -9.40 1.01
CA PRO A 400 -3.87 -10.18 1.87
C PRO A 400 -4.60 -11.14 2.83
N ARG A 401 -5.91 -10.99 3.06
CA ARG A 401 -6.68 -11.84 3.97
C ARG A 401 -6.90 -13.24 3.42
N ASP A 402 -6.84 -13.46 2.11
CA ASP A 402 -7.13 -14.76 1.50
C ASP A 402 -5.84 -15.60 1.32
N PRO A 403 -5.74 -16.83 1.88
CA PRO A 403 -4.56 -17.70 1.68
C PRO A 403 -4.23 -17.97 0.21
N ALA A 404 -5.24 -18.12 -0.65
CA ALA A 404 -5.03 -18.43 -2.06
C ALA A 404 -4.47 -17.23 -2.84
N ALA A 405 -4.72 -16.00 -2.38
CA ALA A 405 -4.16 -14.79 -2.96
C ALA A 405 -2.63 -14.75 -2.82
N TRP A 406 -2.09 -15.26 -1.71
CA TRP A 406 -0.64 -15.42 -1.54
C TRP A 406 -0.06 -16.46 -2.49
N ARG A 407 -0.72 -17.63 -2.64
CA ARG A 407 -0.29 -18.67 -3.60
C ARG A 407 -0.30 -18.15 -5.04
N LEU A 408 -1.33 -17.38 -5.41
CA LEU A 408 -1.40 -16.73 -6.71
C LEU A 408 -0.28 -15.71 -6.90
N GLN A 409 -0.02 -14.89 -5.89
CA GLN A 409 1.09 -13.94 -5.95
C GLN A 409 2.44 -14.65 -6.09
N LYS A 410 2.65 -15.80 -5.42
CA LYS A 410 3.87 -16.61 -5.55
C LYS A 410 4.06 -17.12 -6.98
N ARG A 411 2.96 -17.53 -7.65
CA ARG A 411 2.98 -17.90 -9.08
C ARG A 411 3.46 -16.73 -9.94
N ILE A 412 2.93 -15.53 -9.71
CA ILE A 412 3.33 -14.31 -10.45
C ILE A 412 4.79 -13.94 -10.15
N ASP A 413 5.21 -13.97 -8.88
CA ASP A 413 6.59 -13.71 -8.44
C ASP A 413 7.60 -14.65 -9.12
N ASN A 414 7.22 -15.92 -9.30
CA ASN A 414 8.06 -16.89 -10.01
C ASN A 414 8.27 -16.56 -11.49
N ILE A 415 7.37 -15.79 -12.14
CA ILE A 415 7.60 -15.27 -13.50
C ILE A 415 8.77 -14.27 -13.48
N PHE A 416 8.75 -13.32 -12.53
CA PHE A 416 9.84 -12.35 -12.34
C PHE A 416 11.14 -13.05 -11.98
N ARG A 417 11.09 -14.07 -11.11
CA ARG A 417 12.26 -14.87 -10.76
C ARG A 417 12.94 -15.48 -11.99
N LYS A 418 12.18 -15.99 -12.96
CA LYS A 418 12.75 -16.55 -14.20
C LYS A 418 13.54 -15.52 -14.99
N HIS A 419 13.06 -14.28 -15.05
CA HIS A 419 13.81 -13.20 -15.68
C HIS A 419 15.08 -12.87 -14.89
N ILE A 420 14.97 -12.63 -13.60
CA ILE A 420 16.13 -12.23 -12.78
C ILE A 420 17.20 -13.32 -12.75
N ASP A 421 16.80 -14.59 -12.70
CA ASP A 421 17.72 -15.73 -12.76
C ASP A 421 18.40 -15.87 -14.15
N SER A 422 17.82 -15.32 -15.22
CA SER A 422 18.46 -15.29 -16.54
C SER A 422 19.59 -14.26 -16.64
N LEU A 423 19.58 -13.23 -15.78
CA LEU A 423 20.60 -12.19 -15.78
C LEU A 423 21.95 -12.74 -15.29
N PRO A 424 23.09 -12.18 -15.78
CA PRO A 424 24.40 -12.59 -15.31
C PRO A 424 24.58 -12.23 -13.82
N PRO A 425 25.13 -13.15 -13.01
CA PRO A 425 25.57 -12.84 -11.64
C PRO A 425 26.51 -11.64 -11.60
N TYR A 426 26.48 -10.87 -10.52
CA TYR A 426 27.44 -9.80 -10.33
C TYR A 426 28.86 -10.33 -10.16
N THR A 427 29.82 -9.65 -10.78
CA THR A 427 31.25 -9.92 -10.53
C THR A 427 31.70 -9.22 -9.24
N LYS A 428 32.83 -9.65 -8.69
CA LYS A 428 33.43 -9.02 -7.50
C LYS A 428 33.67 -7.53 -7.72
N GLU A 429 34.16 -7.15 -8.90
CA GLU A 429 34.47 -5.77 -9.26
C GLU A 429 33.22 -4.88 -9.35
N GLN A 430 32.07 -5.44 -9.70
CA GLN A 430 30.80 -4.72 -9.72
C GLN A 430 30.25 -4.46 -8.31
N LEU A 431 30.60 -5.32 -7.35
CA LEU A 431 30.15 -5.26 -5.95
C LEU A 431 31.12 -4.47 -5.06
N GLU A 432 32.40 -4.43 -5.42
CA GLU A 432 33.46 -3.85 -4.59
C GLU A 432 33.38 -2.32 -4.54
N PHE A 433 33.36 -1.79 -3.31
CA PHE A 433 33.56 -0.36 -3.04
C PHE A 433 35.00 -0.15 -2.58
N THR A 434 35.90 0.13 -3.53
CA THR A 434 37.34 0.20 -3.30
C THR A 434 37.74 1.03 -2.08
N GLY A 435 38.52 0.41 -1.19
CA GLY A 435 39.03 1.05 0.03
C GLY A 435 38.03 1.15 1.17
N ILE A 436 36.79 0.67 1.02
CA ILE A 436 35.80 0.58 2.08
C ILE A 436 35.70 -0.86 2.56
N ALA A 437 35.68 -1.07 3.89
CA ALA A 437 35.49 -2.39 4.48
C ALA A 437 34.53 -2.33 5.67
N VAL A 438 33.58 -3.27 5.74
CA VAL A 438 32.71 -3.44 6.91
C VAL A 438 33.39 -4.42 7.85
N THR A 439 33.93 -3.91 8.95
CA THR A 439 34.75 -4.71 9.87
C THR A 439 33.91 -5.48 10.87
N ASP A 440 32.77 -4.93 11.29
CA ASP A 440 31.89 -5.52 12.30
C ASP A 440 30.45 -5.04 12.15
N VAL A 441 29.50 -5.92 12.49
CA VAL A 441 28.06 -5.61 12.55
C VAL A 441 27.48 -6.28 13.79
N GLN A 442 26.98 -5.47 14.71
CA GLN A 442 26.37 -5.92 15.95
C GLN A 442 24.96 -5.36 16.10
N ILE A 443 24.11 -6.08 16.84
CA ILE A 443 22.80 -5.57 17.26
C ILE A 443 22.89 -5.16 18.72
N GLN A 444 22.54 -3.91 19.00
CA GLN A 444 22.32 -3.42 20.35
C GLN A 444 20.85 -3.56 20.70
N GLY A 445 20.56 -4.22 21.83
CA GLY A 445 19.19 -4.59 22.24
C GLY A 445 18.88 -6.05 21.92
N THR A 446 17.62 -6.46 22.07
CA THR A 446 17.17 -7.80 21.70
C THR A 446 16.18 -7.74 20.55
N LEU A 447 16.35 -8.64 19.57
CA LEU A 447 15.37 -8.83 18.51
C LEU A 447 14.24 -9.69 19.05
N GLU A 448 13.29 -9.05 19.71
CA GLU A 448 12.17 -9.68 20.38
C GLU A 448 10.86 -9.06 19.90
N THR A 449 9.91 -9.90 19.52
CA THR A 449 8.56 -9.47 19.18
C THR A 449 7.56 -9.82 20.28
N TYR A 450 6.42 -9.15 20.26
CA TYR A 450 5.31 -9.31 21.18
C TYR A 450 4.00 -8.94 20.47
N PHE A 451 2.87 -9.25 21.08
CA PHE A 451 1.57 -8.75 20.62
C PHE A 451 1.10 -7.60 21.50
N GLU A 452 0.48 -6.59 20.91
CA GLU A 452 -0.21 -5.53 21.64
C GLU A 452 -1.61 -5.34 21.10
N GLU A 453 -2.54 -5.02 21.99
CA GLU A 453 -3.92 -4.81 21.62
C GLU A 453 -4.09 -3.43 20.96
N TYR A 454 -4.63 -3.44 19.75
CA TYR A 454 -4.94 -2.23 18.99
C TYR A 454 -6.44 -2.09 18.79
N LYS A 455 -6.95 -0.86 18.77
CA LYS A 455 -8.36 -0.56 18.55
C LYS A 455 -8.56 0.45 17.42
N TRP A 456 -9.66 0.33 16.70
CA TRP A 456 -10.08 1.27 15.66
C TRP A 456 -11.56 1.62 15.82
N ASP A 457 -11.92 2.84 15.44
CA ASP A 457 -13.24 3.41 15.64
C ASP A 457 -14.25 2.85 14.62
N LEU A 458 -15.44 2.49 15.09
CA LEU A 458 -16.55 2.00 14.26
C LEU A 458 -17.57 3.09 13.92
N VAL A 459 -17.27 4.37 14.18
CA VAL A 459 -18.21 5.49 13.96
C VAL A 459 -18.85 5.51 12.57
N ASN A 460 -18.09 5.21 11.51
CA ASN A 460 -18.61 5.17 10.13
C ASN A 460 -19.41 3.89 9.81
N ALA A 461 -19.49 2.94 10.74
CA ALA A 461 -20.36 1.79 10.60
C ALA A 461 -21.83 2.17 10.81
N PHE A 462 -22.12 3.10 11.72
CA PHE A 462 -23.48 3.38 12.15
C PHE A 462 -24.22 4.33 11.21
N ASN A 463 -25.53 4.11 11.07
CA ASN A 463 -26.42 5.08 10.45
C ASN A 463 -27.06 5.92 11.57
N ASP A 464 -26.95 7.24 11.51
CA ASP A 464 -27.54 8.12 12.54
C ASP A 464 -28.77 8.86 12.01
N ASN A 465 -29.67 9.22 12.93
CA ASN A 465 -30.87 10.02 12.63
C ASN A 465 -30.65 11.53 12.84
N ASN A 466 -29.41 11.97 13.07
CA ASN A 466 -29.06 13.37 13.29
C ASN A 466 -27.97 13.81 12.30
N THR A 467 -27.79 15.13 12.18
CA THR A 467 -26.79 15.75 11.32
C THR A 467 -25.59 16.28 12.09
N GLU A 468 -25.46 15.94 13.39
CA GLU A 468 -24.34 16.40 14.22
C GLU A 468 -23.13 15.50 14.02
N THR A 469 -21.91 16.06 14.13
CA THR A 469 -20.70 15.23 14.15
C THR A 469 -20.48 14.74 15.58
N GLU A 470 -20.71 13.45 15.83
CA GLU A 470 -20.52 12.82 17.14
C GLU A 470 -19.62 11.58 17.02
N PHE A 471 -18.73 11.40 18.00
CA PHE A 471 -17.96 10.17 18.17
C PHE A 471 -18.50 9.42 19.39
N PHE A 472 -18.96 8.19 19.18
CA PHE A 472 -19.58 7.38 20.24
C PHE A 472 -18.57 6.60 21.09
N ASP A 473 -17.30 6.61 20.69
CA ASP A 473 -16.24 5.83 21.35
C ASP A 473 -16.59 4.32 21.36
N ILE A 474 -17.11 3.81 20.25
CA ILE A 474 -17.39 2.39 20.03
C ILE A 474 -16.30 1.84 19.10
N TYR A 475 -15.50 0.92 19.60
CA TYR A 475 -14.31 0.42 18.92
C TYR A 475 -14.39 -1.09 18.70
N ALA A 476 -13.76 -1.57 17.64
CA ALA A 476 -13.29 -2.95 17.57
C ALA A 476 -11.82 -3.01 17.98
N SER A 477 -11.36 -4.16 18.46
CA SER A 477 -9.95 -4.37 18.83
C SER A 477 -9.41 -5.73 18.40
N THR A 478 -8.10 -5.79 18.17
CA THR A 478 -7.39 -7.03 17.80
C THR A 478 -5.93 -6.97 18.28
N PRO A 479 -5.31 -8.10 18.62
CA PRO A 479 -3.87 -8.15 18.86
C PRO A 479 -3.10 -7.89 17.55
N ARG A 480 -2.08 -7.04 17.58
CA ARG A 480 -1.16 -6.80 16.46
C ARG A 480 0.27 -7.12 16.88
N LEU A 481 1.04 -7.72 15.98
CA LEU A 481 2.44 -8.02 16.20
C LEU A 481 3.24 -6.70 16.27
N ASN A 482 4.18 -6.62 17.22
CA ASN A 482 5.12 -5.52 17.39
C ASN A 482 6.49 -6.05 17.86
N HIS A 483 7.52 -5.20 17.87
CA HIS A 483 8.86 -5.54 18.33
C HIS A 483 9.45 -4.51 19.28
N LYS A 484 10.42 -4.95 20.10
CA LYS A 484 11.21 -4.04 20.94
C LYS A 484 12.14 -3.19 20.06
N GLU A 485 12.42 -1.97 20.48
CA GLU A 485 13.43 -1.14 19.82
C GLU A 485 14.81 -1.80 19.87
N PHE A 486 15.54 -1.73 18.77
CA PHE A 486 16.94 -2.18 18.68
C PHE A 486 17.73 -1.22 17.79
N SER A 487 19.06 -1.39 17.74
CA SER A 487 19.91 -0.61 16.85
C SER A 487 20.99 -1.45 16.20
N TYR A 488 21.25 -1.20 14.92
CA TYR A 488 22.42 -1.70 14.21
C TYR A 488 23.64 -0.87 14.62
N GLN A 489 24.71 -1.55 15.03
CA GLN A 489 26.05 -0.97 15.22
C GLN A 489 26.96 -1.50 14.11
N ILE A 490 27.26 -0.65 13.13
CA ILE A 490 28.00 -1.01 11.92
C ILE A 490 29.35 -0.29 11.96
N LYS A 491 30.44 -1.05 11.95
CA LYS A 491 31.80 -0.51 11.90
C LYS A 491 32.32 -0.56 10.48
N VAL A 492 32.65 0.61 9.93
CA VAL A 492 33.12 0.76 8.55
C VAL A 492 34.48 1.43 8.55
N GLN A 493 35.46 0.78 7.94
CA GLN A 493 36.78 1.33 7.70
C GLN A 493 36.82 1.98 6.31
N ASN A 494 37.15 3.26 6.25
CA ASN A 494 37.45 3.96 5.01
C ASN A 494 38.97 4.16 4.90
N ASN A 495 39.62 3.36 4.07
CA ASN A 495 41.05 3.43 3.78
C ASN A 495 41.37 4.44 2.66
N ASN A 496 40.38 5.17 2.16
CA ASN A 496 40.62 6.30 1.28
C ASN A 496 41.09 7.49 2.12
N GLY A 497 42.09 8.22 1.64
CA GLY A 497 42.58 9.46 2.27
C GLY A 497 41.59 10.63 2.23
N ALA A 498 40.34 10.40 1.82
CA ALA A 498 39.29 11.41 1.69
C ALA A 498 37.91 10.84 2.09
N PRO A 499 36.97 11.70 2.53
CA PRO A 499 35.60 11.27 2.81
C PRO A 499 34.94 10.65 1.57
N LYS A 500 34.14 9.60 1.79
CA LYS A 500 33.35 8.93 0.76
C LYS A 500 31.88 8.88 1.19
N LYS A 501 30.96 9.14 0.26
CA LYS A 501 29.52 9.01 0.52
C LYS A 501 29.10 7.58 0.15
N ALA A 502 28.36 6.92 1.02
CA ALA A 502 27.98 5.53 0.86
C ALA A 502 26.48 5.34 1.06
N VAL A 503 25.91 4.37 0.34
CA VAL A 503 24.58 3.81 0.62
C VAL A 503 24.78 2.56 1.46
N ILE A 504 24.07 2.46 2.58
CA ILE A 504 24.11 1.32 3.49
C ILE A 504 22.79 0.58 3.31
N ARG A 505 22.89 -0.70 2.93
CA ARG A 505 21.77 -1.59 2.60
C ARG A 505 21.77 -2.74 3.60
N ILE A 506 20.66 -2.95 4.28
CA ILE A 506 20.52 -4.02 5.28
C ILE A 506 19.42 -4.96 4.81
N LEU A 507 19.76 -6.24 4.62
CA LEU A 507 18.82 -7.29 4.24
C LEU A 507 18.93 -8.46 5.21
N ALA A 508 17.85 -9.21 5.42
CA ALA A 508 17.82 -10.40 6.27
C ALA A 508 17.27 -11.60 5.50
N MET A 509 18.09 -12.65 5.36
CA MET A 509 17.68 -13.91 4.72
C MET A 509 17.36 -14.97 5.78
N PRO A 510 16.25 -15.72 5.67
CA PRO A 510 16.02 -16.85 6.57
C PRO A 510 17.13 -17.90 6.42
N TYR A 511 17.62 -18.42 7.54
CA TYR A 511 18.71 -19.40 7.55
C TYR A 511 18.22 -20.85 7.43
N ARG A 512 17.06 -21.13 8.03
CA ARG A 512 16.38 -22.42 8.01
C ARG A 512 14.90 -22.22 7.67
N ASP A 513 14.32 -23.19 6.98
CA ASP A 513 12.88 -23.22 6.72
C ASP A 513 12.09 -23.63 7.98
N GLY A 514 10.75 -23.65 7.88
CA GLY A 514 9.89 -24.05 9.00
C GLY A 514 10.01 -25.52 9.41
N ASN A 515 10.67 -26.37 8.61
CA ASN A 515 11.01 -27.75 8.95
C ASN A 515 12.40 -27.88 9.58
N GLY A 516 13.13 -26.77 9.73
CA GLY A 516 14.49 -26.73 10.28
C GLY A 516 15.58 -27.08 9.26
N VAL A 517 15.26 -27.23 7.97
CA VAL A 517 16.22 -27.52 6.90
C VAL A 517 17.01 -26.25 6.56
N LEU A 518 18.32 -26.38 6.34
CA LEU A 518 19.15 -25.25 5.91
C LEU A 518 18.75 -24.75 4.54
N ILE A 519 18.52 -23.44 4.42
CA ILE A 519 18.23 -22.79 3.15
C ILE A 519 19.58 -22.50 2.43
N PRO A 520 19.76 -22.99 1.19
CA PRO A 520 20.93 -22.64 0.37
C PRO A 520 21.06 -21.12 0.21
N PHE A 521 22.30 -20.62 0.10
CA PHE A 521 22.53 -19.16 0.02
C PHE A 521 21.81 -18.50 -1.17
N ASP A 522 21.90 -19.12 -2.36
CA ASP A 522 21.25 -18.60 -3.57
C ASP A 522 19.71 -18.69 -3.54
N GLU A 523 19.15 -19.62 -2.76
CA GLU A 523 17.69 -19.65 -2.52
C GLU A 523 17.28 -18.62 -1.45
N GLY A 524 18.10 -18.46 -0.41
CA GLY A 524 17.87 -17.52 0.68
C GLY A 524 17.83 -16.06 0.23
N ARG A 525 18.58 -15.69 -0.82
CA ARG A 525 18.53 -14.32 -1.38
C ARG A 525 17.16 -13.96 -1.95
N TRP A 526 16.44 -14.91 -2.55
CA TRP A 526 15.08 -14.69 -3.07
C TRP A 526 14.05 -14.61 -1.94
N LEU A 527 14.42 -15.02 -0.73
CA LEU A 527 13.61 -14.89 0.49
C LEU A 527 14.11 -13.71 1.36
N ALA A 528 15.01 -12.88 0.84
CA ALA A 528 15.58 -11.78 1.58
C ALA A 528 14.51 -10.71 1.85
N ILE A 529 14.46 -10.29 3.11
CA ILE A 529 13.65 -9.17 3.56
C ILE A 529 14.56 -7.95 3.61
N GLU A 530 14.16 -6.86 2.98
CA GLU A 530 14.83 -5.59 3.14
C GLU A 530 14.52 -5.00 4.52
N MET A 531 15.56 -4.65 5.26
CA MET A 531 15.45 -4.16 6.64
C MET A 531 15.68 -2.65 6.74
N ASP A 532 16.57 -2.09 5.93
CA ASP A 532 16.83 -0.64 5.88
C ASP A 532 17.69 -0.25 4.67
N LEU A 533 17.57 1.01 4.24
CA LEU A 533 18.42 1.65 3.25
C LEU A 533 18.64 3.12 3.60
N PHE A 534 19.91 3.55 3.73
CA PHE A 534 20.20 4.95 4.06
C PHE A 534 21.59 5.41 3.62
N VAL A 535 21.77 6.72 3.48
CA VAL A 535 23.05 7.33 3.05
C VAL A 535 23.86 7.80 4.24
N LYS A 536 25.18 7.56 4.21
CA LYS A 536 26.14 8.08 5.19
C LYS A 536 27.41 8.59 4.52
N THR A 537 27.94 9.70 5.03
CA THR A 537 29.31 10.14 4.70
C THR A 537 30.30 9.46 5.64
N LEU A 538 31.23 8.69 5.08
CA LEU A 538 32.31 7.98 5.75
C LEU A 538 33.57 8.84 5.76
N THR A 539 34.05 9.25 6.93
CA THR A 539 35.33 9.95 7.07
C THR A 539 36.51 8.99 6.92
N PRO A 540 37.72 9.44 6.51
CA PRO A 540 38.91 8.59 6.50
C PRO A 540 39.16 7.92 7.86
N GLY A 541 39.54 6.65 7.86
CA GLY A 541 39.72 5.84 9.06
C GLY A 541 38.45 5.08 9.48
N SER A 542 38.32 4.84 10.78
CA SER A 542 37.22 4.08 11.37
C SER A 542 35.96 4.93 11.53
N ASN A 543 34.81 4.38 11.17
CA ASN A 543 33.49 4.98 11.33
C ASN A 543 32.60 4.02 12.13
N ASP A 544 32.06 4.49 13.25
CA ASP A 544 31.07 3.75 14.05
C ASP A 544 29.68 4.31 13.75
N ILE A 545 28.85 3.52 13.06
CA ILE A 545 27.51 3.93 12.61
C ILE A 545 26.48 3.25 13.50
N VAL A 546 25.65 4.06 14.15
CA VAL A 546 24.49 3.59 14.91
C VAL A 546 23.23 3.95 14.14
N ARG A 547 22.36 2.96 13.90
CA ARG A 547 21.09 3.12 13.18
C ARG A 547 19.97 2.43 13.95
N LYS A 548 18.96 3.18 14.40
CA LYS A 548 17.84 2.64 15.17
C LYS A 548 16.82 1.97 14.25
N SER A 549 16.12 0.94 14.75
CA SER A 549 14.99 0.33 14.05
C SER A 549 13.91 1.35 13.69
N SER A 550 13.65 2.31 14.59
CA SER A 550 12.69 3.41 14.38
C SER A 550 13.06 4.40 13.27
N GLU A 551 14.28 4.32 12.75
CA GLU A 551 14.75 5.15 11.64
C GLU A 551 14.69 4.39 10.30
N ALA A 552 14.30 3.10 10.32
CA ALA A 552 14.28 2.24 9.15
C ALA A 552 13.46 2.85 8.03
N SER A 553 14.09 2.97 6.88
CA SER A 553 13.56 3.72 5.76
C SER A 553 12.55 2.94 4.93
N ILE A 554 12.25 1.69 5.28
CA ILE A 554 11.29 0.80 4.62
C ILE A 554 10.00 0.64 5.41
N THR A 555 9.84 1.39 6.50
CA THR A 555 8.67 1.32 7.37
C THR A 555 7.89 2.63 7.44
N VAL A 556 6.63 2.51 7.85
CA VAL A 556 5.75 3.66 8.12
C VAL A 556 5.09 3.52 9.49
N PRO A 557 4.81 4.64 10.19
CA PRO A 557 4.04 4.60 11.41
C PRO A 557 2.58 4.25 11.13
N ASP A 558 1.86 3.75 12.15
CA ASP A 558 0.42 3.62 12.06
C ASP A 558 -0.27 4.97 11.86
N VAL A 559 -1.27 5.00 10.99
CA VAL A 559 -2.12 6.17 10.79
C VAL A 559 -2.96 6.40 12.06
N PRO A 560 -3.09 7.65 12.55
CA PRO A 560 -3.95 7.94 13.69
C PRO A 560 -5.40 7.51 13.43
N THR A 561 -6.11 7.14 14.49
CA THR A 561 -7.56 6.88 14.39
C THR A 561 -8.28 8.10 13.82
N PHE A 562 -9.44 7.90 13.19
CA PHE A 562 -10.23 8.94 12.56
C PHE A 562 -10.52 10.08 13.53
N LYS A 563 -10.93 9.75 14.76
CA LYS A 563 -11.15 10.72 15.84
C LYS A 563 -9.88 11.51 16.15
N THR A 564 -8.75 10.83 16.36
CA THR A 564 -7.48 11.49 16.62
C THR A 564 -7.02 12.36 15.45
N LEU A 565 -7.29 11.95 14.21
CA LEU A 565 -6.98 12.75 13.01
C LEU A 565 -7.80 14.05 13.00
N VAL A 566 -9.10 13.98 13.32
CA VAL A 566 -9.95 15.18 13.50
C VAL A 566 -9.39 16.10 14.58
N GLU A 567 -9.10 15.56 15.77
CA GLU A 567 -8.56 16.32 16.91
C GLU A 567 -7.26 17.04 16.54
N LYS A 568 -6.31 16.31 15.92
CA LYS A 568 -5.03 16.87 15.46
C LYS A 568 -5.19 17.93 14.39
N THR A 569 -6.16 17.76 13.49
CA THR A 569 -6.48 18.74 12.45
C THR A 569 -7.03 20.03 13.07
N MET A 570 -7.92 19.93 14.07
CA MET A 570 -8.43 21.10 14.79
C MET A 570 -7.33 21.79 15.59
N ALA A 571 -6.42 21.01 16.17
CA ALA A 571 -5.30 21.49 16.98
C ALA A 571 -4.10 22.02 16.16
N GLN A 572 -4.18 22.04 14.82
CA GLN A 572 -3.09 22.50 13.95
C GLN A 572 -1.78 21.73 14.11
N GLU A 573 -1.85 20.44 14.45
CA GLU A 573 -0.66 19.62 14.58
C GLU A 573 -0.02 19.28 13.22
N ASN A 574 1.30 19.08 13.20
CA ASN A 574 2.00 18.63 12.01
C ASN A 574 1.72 17.14 11.75
N LEU A 575 1.02 16.86 10.65
CA LEU A 575 0.61 15.52 10.21
C LEU A 575 1.51 14.92 9.12
N GLN A 576 2.56 15.62 8.66
CA GLN A 576 3.42 15.19 7.55
C GLN A 576 4.00 13.79 7.74
N LYS A 577 4.21 13.34 8.99
CA LYS A 577 4.70 11.98 9.25
C LYS A 577 3.75 10.87 8.73
N TYR A 578 2.46 11.13 8.63
CA TYR A 578 1.42 10.18 8.19
C TYR A 578 0.99 10.35 6.73
N GLN A 579 1.54 11.32 5.99
CA GLN A 579 1.13 11.63 4.61
C GLN A 579 1.27 10.44 3.65
N SER A 580 2.32 9.64 3.81
CA SER A 580 2.46 8.37 3.09
C SER A 580 2.32 7.24 4.10
N ALA A 581 1.28 6.42 3.91
CA ALA A 581 1.11 5.15 4.61
C ALA A 581 1.65 3.97 3.77
N THR A 582 2.42 4.28 2.73
CA THR A 582 2.95 3.29 1.81
C THR A 582 4.26 2.78 2.37
N GLY A 583 4.17 1.61 2.98
CA GLY A 583 5.29 0.86 3.53
C GLY A 583 4.80 -0.19 4.51
N ILE A 584 5.69 -1.12 4.86
CA ILE A 584 5.37 -2.08 5.92
C ILE A 584 5.22 -1.28 7.22
N PRO A 585 4.18 -1.53 8.02
CA PRO A 585 4.06 -0.88 9.31
C PRO A 585 5.28 -1.16 10.20
N GLU A 586 5.80 -0.14 10.90
CA GLU A 586 7.07 -0.25 11.66
C GLU A 586 7.10 -1.45 12.61
N ARG A 587 6.01 -1.69 13.34
CA ARG A 587 5.83 -2.84 14.23
C ARG A 587 6.03 -4.22 13.55
N LEU A 588 5.93 -4.30 12.23
CA LEU A 588 6.09 -5.52 11.41
C LEU A 588 7.46 -5.63 10.72
N LEU A 589 8.41 -4.74 11.06
CA LEU A 589 9.79 -4.79 10.58
C LEU A 589 10.42 -6.17 10.79
N LEU A 590 10.23 -6.74 11.98
CA LEU A 590 10.66 -8.11 12.30
C LEU A 590 9.54 -9.12 12.05
N PRO A 591 9.86 -10.34 11.57
CA PRO A 591 8.94 -11.45 11.66
C PRO A 591 8.67 -11.84 13.09
N LYS A 592 7.56 -12.53 13.34
CA LYS A 592 7.19 -12.95 14.70
C LYS A 592 8.36 -13.62 15.42
N GLY A 593 9.12 -14.51 14.79
CA GLY A 593 10.09 -15.31 15.53
C GLY A 593 9.39 -16.36 16.41
N ASN A 594 10.15 -17.02 17.29
CA ASN A 594 9.62 -18.06 18.18
C ASN A 594 10.46 -18.18 19.46
N GLU A 595 10.06 -19.05 20.38
CA GLU A 595 10.75 -19.25 21.67
C GLU A 595 12.23 -19.68 21.51
N GLU A 596 12.56 -20.42 20.45
CA GLU A 596 13.92 -20.92 20.16
C GLU A 596 14.82 -19.88 19.46
N GLY A 597 14.20 -18.82 18.95
CA GLY A 597 14.81 -17.79 18.13
C GLY A 597 14.97 -18.24 16.67
N VAL A 598 14.19 -17.65 15.77
CA VAL A 598 14.28 -17.91 14.32
C VAL A 598 15.56 -17.26 13.78
N GLN A 599 16.38 -18.05 13.08
CA GLN A 599 17.69 -17.62 12.61
C GLN A 599 17.62 -16.92 11.26
N PHE A 600 18.25 -15.75 11.17
CA PHE A 600 18.44 -15.00 9.92
C PHE A 600 19.92 -14.70 9.69
N ARG A 601 20.34 -14.71 8.42
CA ARG A 601 21.59 -14.10 7.96
C ARG A 601 21.32 -12.62 7.73
N LEU A 602 21.77 -11.77 8.63
CA LEU A 602 21.73 -10.32 8.45
C LEU A 602 22.91 -9.92 7.56
N TRP A 603 22.60 -9.34 6.42
CA TRP A 603 23.56 -8.89 5.42
C TRP A 603 23.61 -7.36 5.41
N VAL A 604 24.80 -6.80 5.60
CA VAL A 604 25.05 -5.36 5.45
C VAL A 604 25.96 -5.15 4.24
N ALA A 605 25.48 -4.38 3.27
CA ALA A 605 26.23 -3.97 2.10
C ALA A 605 26.44 -2.44 2.11
N VAL A 606 27.69 -2.00 1.96
CA VAL A 606 28.06 -0.59 1.86
C VAL A 606 28.52 -0.31 0.44
N THR A 607 27.78 0.53 -0.30
CA THR A 607 27.95 0.74 -1.75
C THR A 607 28.21 2.21 -2.06
N ASP A 608 28.81 2.52 -3.21
CA ASP A 608 29.23 3.89 -3.56
C ASP A 608 28.03 4.77 -3.93
N ALA A 609 27.78 5.82 -3.15
CA ALA A 609 26.67 6.72 -3.41
C ALA A 609 26.83 7.54 -4.70
N ALA A 610 28.05 7.68 -5.23
CA ALA A 610 28.27 8.34 -6.52
C ALA A 610 27.67 7.54 -7.70
N GLU A 611 27.68 6.21 -7.59
CA GLU A 611 27.10 5.31 -8.59
C GLU A 611 25.61 5.05 -8.34
N ASP A 612 25.22 5.04 -7.06
CA ASP A 612 23.88 4.61 -6.66
C ASP A 612 22.85 5.74 -6.62
N VAL A 613 23.23 6.96 -6.21
CA VAL A 613 22.24 8.02 -5.98
C VAL A 613 21.79 8.65 -7.30
N ASN A 614 20.48 8.60 -7.55
CA ASN A 614 19.80 9.27 -8.66
C ASN A 614 19.30 10.66 -8.25
N ASP A 615 18.77 10.77 -7.03
CA ASP A 615 18.17 11.99 -6.50
C ASP A 615 18.61 12.20 -5.05
N GLU A 616 19.02 13.43 -4.70
CA GLU A 616 19.56 13.74 -3.38
C GLU A 616 18.53 13.62 -2.24
N SER A 617 17.24 13.54 -2.56
CA SER A 617 16.19 13.27 -1.58
C SER A 617 16.47 12.00 -0.78
N ILE A 618 17.10 10.95 -1.34
CA ILE A 618 17.48 9.72 -0.62
C ILE A 618 18.32 9.99 0.64
N ILE A 619 19.05 11.11 0.67
CA ILE A 619 19.90 11.51 1.80
C ILE A 619 19.07 12.01 2.97
N THR A 620 17.99 12.76 2.67
CA THR A 620 17.11 13.35 3.67
C THR A 620 15.87 12.49 3.92
N MET A 621 15.66 11.46 3.10
CA MET A 621 14.50 10.61 3.14
C MET A 621 14.55 9.65 4.32
N LYS A 622 13.70 9.94 5.31
CA LYS A 622 13.53 9.16 6.54
C LYS A 622 12.37 8.16 6.46
N LYS A 623 11.85 7.88 5.26
CA LYS A 623 10.63 7.08 5.05
C LYS A 623 10.69 6.32 3.74
N TYR A 624 9.77 5.37 3.55
CA TYR A 624 9.73 4.38 2.47
C TYR A 624 10.42 4.74 1.14
N HIS A 625 11.48 3.98 0.79
CA HIS A 625 12.36 4.24 -0.35
C HIS A 625 11.93 3.67 -1.69
N HIS A 626 10.97 2.73 -1.77
CA HIS A 626 10.66 2.13 -3.08
C HIS A 626 9.68 2.94 -3.93
N TYR A 627 8.99 3.93 -3.36
CA TYR A 627 7.95 4.70 -4.07
C TYR A 627 8.47 5.96 -4.76
N GLY A 628 9.79 6.14 -4.78
CA GLY A 628 10.41 7.35 -5.29
C GLY A 628 10.01 8.63 -4.54
N VAL A 629 10.54 9.76 -4.96
CA VAL A 629 10.14 11.09 -4.50
C VAL A 629 9.63 11.85 -5.72
N HIS A 630 8.35 12.26 -5.67
CA HIS A 630 7.68 12.92 -6.80
C HIS A 630 7.74 12.15 -8.13
N GLY A 631 7.65 10.83 -8.06
CA GLY A 631 7.71 9.97 -9.23
C GLY A 631 9.11 9.76 -9.78
N VAL A 632 10.17 10.00 -9.00
CA VAL A 632 11.57 9.70 -9.33
C VAL A 632 12.13 8.70 -8.33
N GLN A 633 12.67 7.56 -8.79
CA GLN A 633 13.30 6.61 -7.89
C GLN A 633 14.72 7.11 -7.52
N PRO A 634 15.05 7.32 -6.24
CA PRO A 634 16.24 8.07 -5.88
C PRO A 634 17.50 7.19 -5.75
N ASP A 635 17.34 5.86 -5.81
CA ASP A 635 18.42 4.88 -5.97
C ASP A 635 18.38 4.30 -7.40
N LYS A 636 19.52 4.30 -8.10
CA LYS A 636 19.68 3.76 -9.46
C LYS A 636 19.79 2.24 -9.47
N ARG A 637 20.14 1.61 -8.35
CA ARG A 637 20.32 0.16 -8.31
C ARG A 637 18.98 -0.57 -8.45
N PRO A 638 18.98 -1.78 -9.03
CA PRO A 638 17.83 -2.68 -8.97
C PRO A 638 17.32 -2.86 -7.54
N PHE A 639 16.01 -2.99 -7.37
CA PHE A 639 15.48 -3.27 -6.06
C PHE A 639 15.98 -4.62 -5.52
N GLY A 640 16.34 -4.66 -4.24
CA GLY A 640 16.95 -5.85 -3.60
C GLY A 640 18.46 -5.95 -3.78
N TYR A 641 19.11 -5.01 -4.49
CA TYR A 641 20.56 -5.00 -4.65
C TYR A 641 21.30 -5.04 -3.30
N PRO A 642 22.35 -5.86 -3.14
CA PRO A 642 22.99 -6.72 -4.15
C PRO A 642 22.49 -8.18 -4.19
N LEU A 643 21.38 -8.50 -3.53
CA LEU A 643 20.84 -9.86 -3.44
C LEU A 643 19.76 -10.14 -4.49
N ASP A 644 19.51 -9.21 -5.40
CA ASP A 644 18.50 -9.35 -6.46
C ASP A 644 18.89 -10.47 -7.44
N ARG A 645 20.16 -10.60 -7.84
CA ARG A 645 20.61 -11.59 -8.84
C ARG A 645 21.09 -12.90 -8.24
N ARG A 646 21.22 -13.94 -9.09
CA ARG A 646 21.85 -15.22 -8.73
C ARG A 646 23.26 -15.05 -8.18
N ILE A 647 23.58 -15.86 -7.17
CA ILE A 647 24.87 -15.94 -6.50
C ILE A 647 25.31 -17.42 -6.51
N PRO A 648 25.83 -17.93 -7.65
CA PRO A 648 26.22 -19.34 -7.78
C PRO A 648 27.37 -19.71 -6.83
N ASP A 649 28.28 -18.77 -6.59
CA ASP A 649 29.34 -18.90 -5.60
C ASP A 649 29.24 -17.79 -4.55
N LYS A 650 28.84 -18.20 -3.34
CA LYS A 650 28.75 -17.29 -2.19
C LYS A 650 30.11 -16.70 -1.79
N GLN A 651 31.24 -17.32 -2.17
CA GLN A 651 32.55 -16.78 -1.85
C GLN A 651 32.81 -15.44 -2.53
N THR A 652 32.25 -15.20 -3.72
CA THR A 652 32.30 -13.89 -4.37
C THR A 652 31.78 -12.79 -3.45
N PHE A 653 30.72 -13.05 -2.68
CA PHE A 653 30.15 -12.10 -1.73
C PHE A 653 30.97 -11.98 -0.44
N TYR A 654 31.51 -13.09 0.09
CA TYR A 654 32.35 -13.05 1.30
C TYR A 654 33.73 -12.40 1.08
N GLU A 655 34.21 -12.37 -0.16
CA GLU A 655 35.47 -11.71 -0.51
C GLU A 655 35.34 -10.20 -0.74
N VAL A 656 34.13 -9.67 -0.86
CA VAL A 656 33.86 -8.23 -1.04
C VAL A 656 33.99 -7.53 0.32
N PRO A 657 35.02 -6.70 0.55
CA PRO A 657 35.33 -6.18 1.89
C PRO A 657 34.23 -5.27 2.46
N ASN A 658 33.48 -4.60 1.59
CA ASN A 658 32.40 -3.69 1.94
C ASN A 658 31.08 -4.41 2.26
N PHE A 659 31.05 -5.75 2.29
CA PHE A 659 29.92 -6.56 2.72
C PHE A 659 30.23 -7.32 4.02
N LYS A 660 29.20 -7.57 4.84
CA LYS A 660 29.32 -8.37 6.06
C LYS A 660 28.04 -9.15 6.37
N GLU A 661 28.21 -10.43 6.67
CA GLU A 661 27.16 -11.28 7.25
C GLU A 661 27.32 -11.34 8.78
N THR A 662 26.19 -11.24 9.49
CA THR A 662 26.06 -11.58 10.90
C THR A 662 24.84 -12.46 11.10
N MET A 663 24.99 -13.58 11.82
CA MET A 663 23.85 -14.41 12.22
C MET A 663 23.07 -13.75 13.36
N VAL A 664 21.76 -13.59 13.19
CA VAL A 664 20.86 -13.04 14.21
C VAL A 664 19.71 -14.00 14.50
N LYS A 665 19.06 -13.82 15.65
CA LYS A 665 17.90 -14.59 16.07
C LYS A 665 16.77 -13.67 16.50
N VAL A 666 15.56 -13.93 16.00
CA VAL A 666 14.34 -13.20 16.38
C VAL A 666 13.50 -14.08 17.31
N TYR A 667 13.24 -13.59 18.51
CA TYR A 667 12.52 -14.32 19.56
C TYR A 667 11.09 -13.80 19.72
N ASN A 668 10.20 -14.69 20.16
CA ASN A 668 8.87 -14.32 20.66
C ASN A 668 8.54 -15.19 21.87
N HIS A 669 8.25 -14.52 22.99
CA HIS A 669 7.94 -15.16 24.28
C HIS A 669 6.44 -15.13 24.61
N ASN A 670 5.59 -15.00 23.58
CA ASN A 670 4.14 -14.86 23.67
C ASN A 670 3.68 -13.75 24.64
N VAL A 671 4.49 -12.69 24.76
CA VAL A 671 4.14 -11.49 25.54
C VAL A 671 2.97 -10.79 24.86
N TYR A 672 1.96 -10.44 25.65
CA TYR A 672 0.77 -9.74 25.19
C TYR A 672 0.50 -8.50 26.06
N ILE A 673 0.43 -7.34 25.42
CA ILE A 673 0.14 -6.04 26.05
C ILE A 673 -1.31 -5.68 25.79
N ALA A 674 -2.17 -5.78 26.81
CA ALA A 674 -3.57 -5.40 26.71
C ALA A 674 -3.78 -3.87 26.75
N LEU A 675 -4.91 -3.40 26.21
CA LEU A 675 -5.33 -2.00 26.37
C LEU A 675 -5.39 -1.62 27.87
N PRO A 676 -5.04 -0.37 28.24
CA PRO A 676 -5.25 0.11 29.60
C PRO A 676 -6.72 -0.07 30.01
N ARG A 677 -6.97 -0.62 31.20
CA ARG A 677 -8.33 -0.66 31.75
C ARG A 677 -8.80 0.79 31.96
N GLN A 678 -9.84 1.20 31.24
CA GLN A 678 -10.48 2.49 31.39
C GLN A 678 -11.36 2.54 32.64
#